data_AF-A0A3D5TI33-F1
#
_entry.id   AF-A0A3D5TI33-F1
#
_cell.length_a   1.000
_cell.length_b   1.000
_cell.length_c   1.000
_cell.angle_alpha   90.00
_cell.angle_beta   90.00
_cell.angle_gamma   90.00
#
_symmetry.space_group_name_H-M   'P 1'
#
loop_
_entity.id
_entity.type
_entity.pdbx_description
1 polymer ?
#
loop_
_entity_poly.entity_id
_entity_poly.type
_entity_poly.pdbx_seq_one_letter_code
_entity_poly.pdbx_strand_id
1 'polypeptide(L)'
;MMDDLIPHLISENGAVFTDVHDGNWYVRGNMRRWVKNGGPMMIFQGTSFGVQGSIAKVISNAYGVKEVLLDGEPMACGERGFNAPQVNTTAEQEHQVSFVMYPISPMLRVLGYSYSNEDSTGYIRMLVDDETGYGMVHYPDVPESGKEPFSVTYYINESNVDTLTTMELQYDLMLETNGVKKQVTTGYKGAKLARWVDRTKAIDTVYLNISQPLVQGDYTSGTFTVDGSAPYTIEDRQGYWEHEDIWDLTGNGSVPAVLGDQYYRFIRVNLKDGYEGYKFDKKNPPKIKIRGLNRECDSIDVRVANDERSLGVSLASHPSEVIQSAWGTVTGLRAGSLVGGVNIRPKDSHFDFEIKEVQRIKNGVVYSTSPDEVIDPDYTYRIKLVGTGKQGMTFRNGPEQYDITFHYYLNTNVKLRMNNTVGNFADYTDAPYDKASQAYTIELTPEPDAFEYDYLSLGAPYPWAGDCPKFNNNWITGLPGGVTVRNYSWFDVKSGARLGENTPFVAGRSYRFEVILDCEDGYYLADPEIMDAYVNGNKALVAEAEGNGTAITVEYSLAVSSGLRGQVVSFHDGSDVTVSLFAAGSAQPKYTVAVPAGEKSGGKYTAVYDIPEAAPGTYTMQVSKKNHVTREYTVTVSGSAKTQNAEIWLLGDVNADGRVNAMDCTRLFTHVNKTQPLTDAYALKCADVNRDSRVNAMDCTRLFTHVNKTQPLW
;
A
#
# COMPACT_ATOMS: atom_id res chain seq x y z
N MET A 1 38.83 -24.08 35.17
CA MET A 1 38.80 -25.55 35.08
C MET A 1 37.48 -25.90 34.45
N MET A 2 37.56 -26.59 33.32
CA MET A 2 36.48 -27.00 32.44
C MET A 2 35.75 -28.23 33.01
N ASP A 3 34.62 -28.54 32.38
CA ASP A 3 33.85 -29.80 32.38
C ASP A 3 32.77 -29.91 33.48
N ASP A 4 31.49 -30.19 33.18
CA ASP A 4 30.95 -30.98 32.07
C ASP A 4 29.82 -30.29 31.25
N LEU A 5 29.94 -30.44 29.93
CA LEU A 5 28.86 -30.28 28.96
C LEU A 5 27.78 -31.35 29.18
N ILE A 6 26.53 -30.95 29.33
CA ILE A 6 25.36 -31.80 29.04
C ILE A 6 24.67 -31.22 27.79
N PRO A 7 24.47 -32.01 26.72
CA PRO A 7 23.90 -31.53 25.47
C PRO A 7 22.39 -31.34 25.61
N HIS A 8 21.91 -30.10 25.52
CA HIS A 8 20.49 -29.83 25.33
C HIS A 8 20.16 -29.96 23.85
N LEU A 9 19.34 -30.97 23.50
CA LEU A 9 18.69 -31.08 22.20
C LEU A 9 17.99 -29.75 21.86
N ILE A 10 18.42 -29.14 20.76
CA ILE A 10 17.67 -28.08 20.08
C ILE A 10 16.52 -28.78 19.36
N SER A 11 15.27 -28.48 19.73
CA SER A 11 14.13 -28.75 18.83
C SER A 11 13.88 -27.49 18.01
N GLU A 12 13.68 -27.66 16.70
CA GLU A 12 13.48 -26.56 15.75
C GLU A 12 12.15 -25.80 15.93
N ASN A 13 11.31 -26.22 16.90
CA ASN A 13 9.91 -25.76 17.01
C ASN A 13 9.54 -25.13 18.38
N GLY A 14 10.47 -24.49 19.08
CA GLY A 14 10.14 -23.50 20.12
C GLY A 14 9.24 -24.00 21.27
N ALA A 15 9.43 -25.22 21.76
CA ALA A 15 8.68 -25.72 22.92
C ALA A 15 9.23 -25.16 24.24
N VAL A 16 8.34 -24.66 25.10
CA VAL A 16 8.62 -24.33 26.52
C VAL A 16 8.30 -25.55 27.36
N PHE A 17 9.25 -26.03 28.18
CA PHE A 17 8.99 -27.08 29.16
C PHE A 17 8.75 -26.48 30.55
N THR A 18 7.85 -27.09 31.31
CA THR A 18 7.68 -26.83 32.75
C THR A 18 8.18 -28.05 33.51
N ASP A 19 8.96 -27.83 34.56
CA ASP A 19 9.20 -28.81 35.61
C ASP A 19 8.58 -28.24 36.88
N VAL A 20 7.70 -29.01 37.53
CA VAL A 20 7.03 -28.58 38.76
C VAL A 20 7.69 -29.28 39.93
N HIS A 21 8.98 -29.02 40.14
CA HIS A 21 9.61 -29.13 41.45
C HIS A 21 10.19 -27.74 41.77
N ASP A 22 9.71 -27.16 42.88
CA ASP A 22 10.21 -25.94 43.52
C ASP A 22 9.77 -24.56 42.98
N GLY A 23 8.71 -24.48 42.18
CA GLY A 23 7.95 -23.22 42.00
C GLY A 23 8.64 -22.07 41.25
N ASN A 24 9.70 -22.34 40.47
CA ASN A 24 10.36 -21.34 39.62
C ASN A 24 9.96 -21.45 38.13
N TRP A 25 9.97 -20.32 37.41
CA TRP A 25 9.63 -20.23 35.98
C TRP A 25 10.89 -19.87 35.16
N TYR A 26 11.14 -20.54 34.05
CA TYR A 26 12.21 -20.20 33.10
C TYR A 26 11.66 -20.05 31.68
N VAL A 27 12.03 -18.96 30.99
CA VAL A 27 11.71 -18.73 29.57
C VAL A 27 13.02 -18.64 28.79
N ARG A 28 13.19 -19.46 27.74
CA ARG A 28 14.26 -19.31 26.74
C ARG A 28 13.63 -19.21 25.35
N GLY A 29 13.90 -18.11 24.63
CA GLY A 29 13.41 -17.85 23.28
C GLY A 29 14.36 -16.95 22.49
N ASN A 30 14.39 -17.13 21.17
CA ASN A 30 15.34 -16.50 20.25
C ASN A 30 14.94 -15.03 19.97
N MET A 31 15.71 -14.05 20.48
CA MET A 31 15.43 -12.62 20.31
C MET A 31 16.18 -12.03 19.10
N ARG A 32 15.47 -11.63 18.03
CA ARG A 32 16.07 -11.02 16.81
C ARG A 32 16.05 -9.48 16.74
N ARG A 33 15.80 -8.75 17.83
CA ARG A 33 15.98 -7.28 17.88
C ARG A 33 16.61 -6.83 19.20
N TRP A 34 17.74 -6.12 19.09
CA TRP A 34 18.43 -5.45 20.19
C TRP A 34 17.71 -4.14 20.57
N VAL A 35 17.42 -3.95 21.85
CA VAL A 35 17.07 -2.64 22.45
C VAL A 35 18.24 -2.20 23.31
N LYS A 36 18.73 -0.98 23.10
CA LYS A 36 20.10 -0.54 23.42
C LYS A 36 20.38 -0.21 24.90
N ASN A 37 19.56 -0.64 25.86
CA ASN A 37 19.82 -0.38 27.30
C ASN A 37 19.15 -1.44 28.22
N GLY A 38 19.85 -2.56 28.44
CA GLY A 38 19.46 -3.54 29.45
C GLY A 38 20.41 -4.73 29.44
N GLY A 39 21.36 -4.77 30.38
CA GLY A 39 22.26 -5.91 30.56
C GLY A 39 21.54 -7.17 31.05
N PRO A 40 22.26 -8.31 31.20
CA PRO A 40 21.67 -9.53 31.75
C PRO A 40 21.17 -9.30 33.19
N MET A 41 19.91 -9.63 33.46
CA MET A 41 19.31 -9.49 34.79
C MET A 41 19.38 -10.80 35.58
N MET A 42 19.95 -10.75 36.80
CA MET A 42 19.82 -11.78 37.84
C MET A 42 18.67 -11.41 38.79
N ILE A 43 17.89 -12.40 39.26
CA ILE A 43 16.79 -12.22 40.22
C ILE A 43 17.05 -13.11 41.45
N PHE A 44 16.84 -12.57 42.65
CA PHE A 44 16.91 -13.28 43.93
C PHE A 44 15.52 -13.71 44.42
N GLN A 45 15.45 -14.76 45.24
CA GLN A 45 14.21 -15.33 45.78
C GLN A 45 13.40 -14.29 46.60
N GLY A 46 12.07 -14.24 46.35
CA GLY A 46 11.11 -13.56 47.23
C GLY A 46 10.61 -12.17 46.82
N THR A 47 10.95 -11.66 45.63
CA THR A 47 10.47 -10.35 45.12
C THR A 47 9.45 -10.50 43.99
N SER A 48 8.38 -9.67 44.03
CA SER A 48 7.34 -9.61 43.01
C SER A 48 7.85 -8.94 41.73
N PHE A 49 7.61 -9.60 40.58
CA PHE A 49 8.02 -9.15 39.25
C PHE A 49 6.83 -8.49 38.54
N GLY A 50 6.98 -7.22 38.13
CA GLY A 50 6.01 -6.52 37.29
C GLY A 50 6.39 -6.62 35.82
N VAL A 51 5.48 -7.14 34.98
CA VAL A 51 5.71 -7.27 33.53
C VAL A 51 4.84 -6.27 32.78
N GLN A 52 5.44 -5.47 31.90
CA GLN A 52 4.73 -4.44 31.14
C GLN A 52 4.19 -5.00 29.81
N GLY A 53 2.86 -5.02 29.68
CA GLY A 53 2.06 -4.81 28.47
C GLY A 53 2.10 -5.84 27.33
N SER A 54 3.28 -6.27 26.86
CA SER A 54 3.41 -7.02 25.59
C SER A 54 3.77 -8.49 25.77
N ILE A 55 4.46 -8.86 26.86
CA ILE A 55 4.81 -10.26 27.17
C ILE A 55 3.59 -11.07 27.62
N ALA A 56 2.63 -10.44 28.33
CA ALA A 56 1.38 -11.07 28.77
C ALA A 56 0.50 -11.51 27.57
N LYS A 57 0.57 -10.79 26.45
CA LYS A 57 -0.25 -11.05 25.24
C LYS A 57 0.25 -12.27 24.44
N VAL A 58 1.55 -12.55 24.50
CA VAL A 58 2.16 -13.71 23.80
C VAL A 58 1.88 -15.00 24.56
N ILE A 59 1.88 -14.98 25.90
CA ILE A 59 1.60 -16.15 26.74
C ILE A 59 0.09 -16.48 26.76
N SER A 60 -0.77 -15.45 26.78
CA SER A 60 -2.24 -15.58 26.74
C SER A 60 -2.75 -16.24 25.44
N ASN A 61 -2.16 -15.90 24.29
CA ASN A 61 -2.58 -16.45 23.00
C ASN A 61 -2.09 -17.89 22.74
N ALA A 62 -0.99 -18.32 23.36
CA ALA A 62 -0.44 -19.67 23.19
C ALA A 62 -1.16 -20.73 24.04
N TYR A 63 -1.85 -20.32 25.11
CA TYR A 63 -2.52 -21.23 26.05
C TYR A 63 -4.01 -20.92 26.29
N GLY A 64 -4.61 -19.97 25.56
CA GLY A 64 -6.05 -19.69 25.63
C GLY A 64 -6.53 -19.18 27.00
N VAL A 65 -5.68 -18.50 27.77
CA VAL A 65 -6.05 -17.92 29.08
C VAL A 65 -6.51 -16.47 28.88
N LYS A 66 -7.79 -16.19 29.15
CA LYS A 66 -8.31 -14.84 29.36
C LYS A 66 -8.29 -14.54 30.87
N GLU A 67 -7.27 -13.83 31.30
CA GLU A 67 -7.18 -13.11 32.59
C GLU A 67 -6.95 -13.95 33.88
N VAL A 68 -6.05 -13.45 34.74
CA VAL A 68 -5.85 -13.92 36.12
C VAL A 68 -6.43 -12.84 37.02
N LEU A 69 -7.59 -13.10 37.62
CA LEU A 69 -8.12 -12.25 38.68
C LEU A 69 -7.53 -12.72 40.01
N LEU A 70 -6.78 -11.82 40.67
CA LEU A 70 -6.42 -11.97 42.07
C LEU A 70 -7.61 -11.48 42.90
N ASP A 71 -8.15 -12.36 43.73
CA ASP A 71 -9.27 -12.06 44.63
C ASP A 71 -8.96 -10.83 45.52
N GLY A 72 -9.82 -9.82 45.41
CA GLY A 72 -9.86 -8.64 46.26
C GLY A 72 -11.23 -7.95 46.15
N GLU A 73 -11.93 -7.90 47.27
CA GLU A 73 -13.32 -7.43 47.52
C GLU A 73 -13.76 -6.06 46.93
N PRO A 74 -15.08 -5.76 46.91
CA PRO A 74 -15.72 -4.94 45.89
C PRO A 74 -15.72 -3.43 46.18
N MET A 75 -15.68 -2.62 45.11
CA MET A 75 -15.98 -1.19 45.19
C MET A 75 -17.39 -0.86 44.67
N ALA A 76 -18.08 -0.05 45.46
CA ALA A 76 -19.47 0.35 45.35
C ALA A 76 -19.79 1.24 44.13
N CYS A 77 -21.08 1.31 43.81
CA CYS A 77 -21.68 2.00 42.67
C CYS A 77 -21.38 3.50 42.59
N GLY A 78 -21.22 3.98 41.36
CA GLY A 78 -21.36 5.38 40.97
C GLY A 78 -21.70 5.44 39.48
N GLU A 79 -22.82 6.08 39.15
CA GLU A 79 -23.35 6.26 37.79
C GLU A 79 -22.28 6.77 36.81
N ARG A 80 -22.04 6.03 35.71
CA ARG A 80 -21.50 6.57 34.46
C ARG A 80 -22.07 5.79 33.29
N GLY A 81 -22.56 6.50 32.27
CA GLY A 81 -22.85 5.92 30.96
C GLY A 81 -21.57 5.29 30.40
N PHE A 82 -21.61 4.00 30.10
CA PHE A 82 -20.46 3.23 29.67
C PHE A 82 -20.38 3.26 28.13
N ASN A 83 -19.43 4.02 27.59
CA ASN A 83 -18.99 3.82 26.21
C ASN A 83 -18.19 2.50 26.15
N ALA A 84 -18.63 1.55 25.32
CA ALA A 84 -17.91 0.30 25.13
C ALA A 84 -16.59 0.55 24.38
N PRO A 85 -15.47 -0.13 24.73
CA PRO A 85 -14.22 0.02 23.99
C PRO A 85 -14.41 -0.48 22.56
N GLN A 86 -14.27 0.44 21.60
CA GLN A 86 -14.28 0.11 20.18
C GLN A 86 -13.06 -0.75 19.85
N VAL A 87 -13.30 -1.84 19.11
CA VAL A 87 -12.22 -2.67 18.58
C VAL A 87 -12.05 -2.33 17.12
N ASN A 88 -10.83 -1.96 16.73
CA ASN A 88 -10.47 -1.67 15.35
C ASN A 88 -10.78 -2.85 14.44
N THR A 89 -11.69 -2.64 13.49
CA THR A 89 -12.19 -3.65 12.53
C THR A 89 -11.43 -3.63 11.20
N THR A 90 -10.45 -2.73 11.03
CA THR A 90 -9.71 -2.53 9.76
C THR A 90 -8.54 -3.53 9.57
N ALA A 91 -8.37 -4.50 10.47
CA ALA A 91 -7.23 -5.43 10.47
C ALA A 91 -7.52 -6.84 9.90
N GLU A 92 -8.65 -7.09 9.22
CA GLU A 92 -9.04 -8.44 8.76
C GLU A 92 -9.00 -8.65 7.23
N GLN A 93 -8.18 -7.91 6.46
CA GLN A 93 -8.05 -8.16 5.00
C GLN A 93 -6.64 -8.40 4.44
N GLU A 94 -5.61 -8.58 5.27
CA GLU A 94 -4.35 -9.15 4.80
C GLU A 94 -4.08 -10.43 5.58
N HIS A 95 -3.79 -11.50 4.86
CA HIS A 95 -3.69 -12.92 5.28
C HIS A 95 -5.00 -13.72 5.15
N GLN A 96 -5.14 -14.46 4.04
CA GLN A 96 -5.86 -15.73 4.04
C GLN A 96 -5.20 -16.64 5.08
N VAL A 97 -5.79 -16.71 6.27
CA VAL A 97 -5.53 -17.79 7.22
C VAL A 97 -6.66 -18.79 7.03
N SER A 98 -6.35 -19.90 6.37
CA SER A 98 -7.18 -21.10 6.45
C SER A 98 -7.13 -21.59 7.90
N PHE A 99 -8.22 -21.40 8.64
CA PHE A 99 -8.41 -22.13 9.89
C PHE A 99 -8.73 -23.58 9.52
N VAL A 100 -7.69 -24.42 9.45
CA VAL A 100 -7.90 -25.84 9.73
C VAL A 100 -8.09 -25.91 11.25
N MET A 101 -9.35 -25.79 11.69
CA MET A 101 -9.74 -26.30 12.99
C MET A 101 -9.49 -27.80 12.93
N TYR A 102 -8.37 -28.24 13.53
CA TYR A 102 -8.40 -29.58 14.08
C TYR A 102 -9.51 -29.55 15.13
N PRO A 103 -10.50 -30.48 15.09
CA PRO A 103 -11.32 -30.69 16.27
C PRO A 103 -10.36 -30.87 17.43
N ILE A 104 -10.62 -30.19 18.55
CA ILE A 104 -9.94 -30.46 19.82
C ILE A 104 -10.13 -31.96 20.02
N SER A 105 -9.08 -32.72 19.73
CA SER A 105 -9.20 -34.17 19.64
C SER A 105 -9.68 -34.68 21.00
N PRO A 106 -10.60 -35.67 21.06
CA PRO A 106 -10.97 -36.37 22.29
C PRO A 106 -9.80 -37.19 22.91
N MET A 107 -8.57 -36.96 22.47
CA MET A 107 -7.36 -37.67 22.87
C MET A 107 -6.58 -36.88 23.93
N LEU A 108 -6.60 -37.36 25.17
CA LEU A 108 -5.57 -37.01 26.14
C LEU A 108 -4.38 -37.95 25.95
N ARG A 109 -3.20 -37.38 25.68
CA ARG A 109 -1.95 -38.11 25.43
C ARG A 109 -0.94 -37.84 26.53
N VAL A 110 -0.53 -38.87 27.27
CA VAL A 110 0.55 -38.78 28.26
C VAL A 110 1.80 -39.43 27.66
N LEU A 111 2.89 -38.66 27.63
CA LEU A 111 4.21 -39.09 27.19
C LEU A 111 5.08 -39.36 28.41
N GLY A 112 5.64 -40.57 28.49
CA GLY A 112 6.53 -40.98 29.58
C GLY A 112 7.79 -41.64 29.03
N TYR A 113 8.87 -41.57 29.82
CA TYR A 113 10.06 -42.39 29.62
C TYR A 113 10.09 -43.43 30.74
N SER A 114 10.17 -44.71 30.41
CA SER A 114 10.52 -45.77 31.36
C SER A 114 11.63 -46.61 30.73
N TYR A 115 12.62 -46.97 31.54
CA TYR A 115 13.70 -47.85 31.13
C TYR A 115 13.34 -49.26 31.58
N SER A 116 12.91 -50.10 30.65
CA SER A 116 12.67 -51.53 30.85
C SER A 116 13.64 -52.32 29.98
N ASN A 117 14.40 -53.24 30.54
CA ASN A 117 14.99 -54.33 29.78
C ASN A 117 14.34 -55.64 30.22
N GLU A 118 13.84 -56.34 29.22
CA GLU A 118 13.21 -57.67 29.09
C GLU A 118 13.06 -58.52 30.39
N ASP A 119 11.85 -59.05 30.55
CA ASP A 119 11.44 -60.13 31.45
C ASP A 119 11.06 -59.83 32.93
N SER A 120 10.14 -58.88 33.19
CA SER A 120 9.14 -58.98 34.29
C SER A 120 8.04 -57.91 34.20
N THR A 121 6.79 -58.25 34.55
CA THR A 121 5.57 -57.41 34.44
C THR A 121 5.53 -56.21 35.39
N GLY A 122 6.16 -55.09 35.03
CA GLY A 122 5.74 -53.78 35.53
C GLY A 122 4.46 -53.35 34.83
N TYR A 123 3.48 -52.79 35.55
CA TYR A 123 2.25 -52.28 34.94
C TYR A 123 2.23 -50.75 34.93
N ILE A 124 1.68 -50.19 33.85
CA ILE A 124 1.33 -48.77 33.76
C ILE A 124 -0.19 -48.71 33.64
N ARG A 125 -0.83 -47.97 34.54
CA ARG A 125 -2.28 -47.74 34.49
C ARG A 125 -2.60 -46.26 34.54
N MET A 126 -3.61 -45.88 33.79
CA MET A 126 -4.18 -44.55 33.79
C MET A 126 -5.57 -44.63 34.43
N LEU A 127 -5.72 -43.96 35.57
CA LEU A 127 -7.03 -43.73 36.19
C LEU A 127 -7.59 -42.41 35.70
N VAL A 128 -8.88 -42.46 35.33
CA VAL A 128 -9.65 -41.29 34.93
C VAL A 128 -10.95 -41.29 35.74
N ASP A 129 -11.20 -40.20 36.46
CA ASP A 129 -12.39 -40.04 37.32
C ASP A 129 -13.29 -38.90 36.79
N ASP A 130 -14.59 -39.19 36.69
CA ASP A 130 -15.63 -38.24 36.28
C ASP A 130 -16.84 -38.29 37.23
N GLU A 131 -17.80 -37.36 37.06
CA GLU A 131 -18.98 -37.26 37.93
C GLU A 131 -19.96 -38.46 37.81
N THR A 132 -19.73 -39.39 36.86
CA THR A 132 -20.56 -40.56 36.58
C THR A 132 -19.91 -41.90 36.96
N GLY A 133 -18.59 -41.95 37.20
CA GLY A 133 -17.87 -43.08 37.78
C GLY A 133 -16.42 -43.26 37.29
N TYR A 134 -15.73 -44.25 37.86
CA TYR A 134 -14.31 -44.52 37.61
C TYR A 134 -14.06 -45.26 36.28
N GLY A 135 -13.20 -44.67 35.42
CA GLY A 135 -12.63 -45.31 34.24
C GLY A 135 -11.19 -45.79 34.49
N MET A 136 -10.88 -47.03 34.11
CA MET A 136 -9.56 -47.65 34.31
C MET A 136 -9.08 -48.29 33.00
N VAL A 137 -7.90 -47.91 32.53
CA VAL A 137 -7.21 -48.60 31.42
C VAL A 137 -5.90 -49.19 31.92
N HIS A 138 -5.80 -50.51 31.84
CA HIS A 138 -4.57 -51.27 32.02
C HIS A 138 -3.88 -51.42 30.66
N TYR A 139 -2.60 -51.03 30.58
CA TYR A 139 -1.77 -51.36 29.42
C TYR A 139 -0.97 -52.64 29.73
N PRO A 140 -1.27 -53.77 29.05
CA PRO A 140 -0.60 -55.03 29.35
C PRO A 140 0.82 -55.14 28.79
N ASP A 141 1.19 -54.36 27.74
CA ASP A 141 2.48 -54.52 27.07
C ASP A 141 3.25 -53.19 27.00
N VAL A 142 4.20 -53.01 27.91
CA VAL A 142 5.30 -52.04 27.73
C VAL A 142 6.26 -52.65 26.69
N PRO A 143 6.72 -51.91 25.66
CA PRO A 143 7.63 -52.47 24.66
C PRO A 143 8.86 -53.13 25.33
N GLU A 144 9.20 -54.35 24.93
CA GLU A 144 10.24 -55.20 25.53
C GLU A 144 11.62 -54.50 25.64
N SER A 145 11.90 -53.52 24.77
CA SER A 145 13.14 -52.74 24.80
C SER A 145 12.90 -51.27 25.13
N GLY A 146 13.25 -50.87 26.35
CA GLY A 146 13.12 -49.52 26.90
C GLY A 146 14.09 -48.49 26.32
N LYS A 147 14.14 -48.36 24.99
CA LYS A 147 14.93 -47.35 24.28
C LYS A 147 14.09 -46.32 23.52
N GLU A 148 12.78 -46.53 23.43
CA GLU A 148 11.88 -45.64 22.69
C GLU A 148 10.79 -45.06 23.60
N PRO A 149 10.42 -43.78 23.42
CA PRO A 149 9.32 -43.17 24.15
C PRO A 149 8.01 -43.89 23.82
N PHE A 150 7.20 -44.16 24.84
CA PHE A 150 5.85 -44.70 24.66
C PHE A 150 4.79 -43.62 24.94
N SER A 151 3.65 -43.72 24.26
CA SER A 151 2.50 -42.83 24.49
C SER A 151 1.29 -43.63 24.93
N VAL A 152 0.69 -43.21 26.04
CA VAL A 152 -0.59 -43.73 26.53
C VAL A 152 -1.68 -42.73 26.14
N THR A 153 -2.74 -43.22 25.50
CA THR A 153 -3.86 -42.41 25.02
C THR A 153 -5.17 -42.94 25.58
N TYR A 154 -5.88 -42.10 26.33
CA TYR A 154 -7.24 -42.36 26.76
C TYR A 154 -8.22 -41.53 25.93
N TYR A 155 -9.29 -42.16 25.46
CA TYR A 155 -10.32 -41.52 24.64
C TYR A 155 -11.50 -41.15 25.52
N ILE A 156 -11.86 -39.87 25.52
CA ILE A 156 -13.03 -39.35 26.25
C ILE A 156 -14.07 -38.93 25.22
N ASN A 157 -15.33 -39.28 25.42
CA ASN A 157 -16.40 -38.73 24.57
C ASN A 157 -16.45 -37.20 24.73
N GLU A 158 -16.63 -36.46 23.63
CA GLU A 158 -16.72 -34.99 23.64
C GLU A 158 -17.74 -34.46 24.67
N SER A 159 -18.84 -35.18 24.88
CA SER A 159 -19.88 -34.84 25.87
C SER A 159 -19.43 -34.90 27.32
N ASN A 160 -18.30 -35.56 27.62
CA ASN A 160 -17.84 -35.84 28.98
C ASN A 160 -16.55 -35.07 29.33
N VAL A 161 -16.10 -34.18 28.44
CA VAL A 161 -14.90 -33.36 28.64
C VAL A 161 -15.09 -32.39 29.81
N ASP A 162 -16.31 -31.86 30.00
CA ASP A 162 -16.64 -30.89 31.05
C ASP A 162 -16.81 -31.52 32.44
N THR A 163 -16.95 -32.85 32.53
CA THR A 163 -17.17 -33.61 33.77
C THR A 163 -15.90 -34.26 34.33
N LEU A 164 -14.77 -34.08 33.65
CA LEU A 164 -13.48 -34.68 34.00
C LEU A 164 -12.88 -33.99 35.24
N THR A 165 -12.70 -34.74 36.33
CA THR A 165 -12.28 -34.16 37.62
C THR A 165 -10.81 -34.40 37.94
N THR A 166 -10.31 -35.62 37.70
CA THR A 166 -8.90 -35.97 37.97
C THR A 166 -8.36 -36.95 36.93
N MET A 167 -7.05 -36.84 36.68
CA MET A 167 -6.30 -37.78 35.85
C MET A 167 -5.04 -38.19 36.61
N GLU A 168 -4.85 -39.49 36.80
CA GLU A 168 -3.74 -40.01 37.60
C GLU A 168 -3.02 -41.17 36.89
N LEU A 169 -1.73 -40.97 36.60
CA LEU A 169 -0.84 -42.03 36.13
C LEU A 169 -0.21 -42.72 37.33
N GLN A 170 -0.33 -44.04 37.38
CA GLN A 170 0.29 -44.87 38.41
C GLN A 170 1.29 -45.84 37.78
N TYR A 171 2.49 -45.92 38.36
CA TYR A 171 3.59 -46.74 37.85
C TYR A 171 4.45 -47.30 38.98
N ASP A 172 5.07 -48.45 38.76
CA ASP A 172 6.08 -49.02 39.66
C ASP A 172 7.49 -48.79 39.14
N LEU A 173 8.37 -48.29 40.00
CA LEU A 173 9.79 -48.12 39.73
C LEU A 173 10.57 -49.33 40.26
N MET A 174 11.32 -50.00 39.38
CA MET A 174 12.14 -51.16 39.70
C MET A 174 13.64 -50.78 39.63
N LEU A 175 14.45 -51.22 40.60
CA LEU A 175 15.92 -51.15 40.55
C LEU A 175 16.47 -52.54 40.32
N GLU A 176 17.45 -52.64 39.44
CA GLU A 176 18.21 -53.87 39.23
C GLU A 176 19.65 -53.67 39.68
N THR A 177 20.13 -54.60 40.52
CA THR A 177 21.56 -54.70 40.87
C THR A 177 21.97 -56.16 40.73
N ASN A 178 23.02 -56.42 39.94
CA ASN A 178 23.56 -57.76 39.68
C ASN A 178 22.52 -58.80 39.18
N GLY A 179 21.63 -58.40 38.27
CA GLY A 179 20.63 -59.30 37.68
C GLY A 179 19.41 -59.58 38.57
N VAL A 180 19.34 -58.98 39.76
CA VAL A 180 18.18 -59.12 40.67
C VAL A 180 17.38 -57.82 40.66
N LYS A 181 16.15 -57.89 40.15
CA LYS A 181 15.19 -56.78 40.10
C LYS A 181 14.41 -56.68 41.42
N LYS A 182 14.28 -55.48 41.97
CA LYS A 182 13.50 -55.22 43.19
C LYS A 182 12.67 -53.95 43.02
N GLN A 183 11.38 -54.03 43.35
CA GLN A 183 10.51 -52.85 43.38
C GLN A 183 11.03 -51.87 44.42
N VAL A 184 11.20 -50.63 44.00
CA VAL A 184 11.82 -49.55 44.79
C VAL A 184 10.74 -48.67 45.37
N THR A 185 9.78 -48.28 44.53
CA THR A 185 8.64 -47.47 44.94
C THR A 185 7.54 -47.57 43.89
N THR A 186 6.30 -47.44 44.33
CA THR A 186 5.20 -47.03 43.45
C THR A 186 5.20 -45.51 43.36
N GLY A 187 5.12 -44.98 42.15
CA GLY A 187 5.03 -43.56 41.87
C GLY A 187 3.63 -43.18 41.36
N TYR A 188 3.17 -42.01 41.77
CA TYR A 188 1.92 -41.40 41.34
C TYR A 188 2.24 -40.07 40.67
N LYS A 189 1.80 -39.87 39.43
CA LYS A 189 1.89 -38.58 38.75
C LYS A 189 0.51 -38.24 38.20
N GLY A 190 -0.20 -37.38 38.91
CA GLY A 190 -1.52 -36.92 38.52
C GLY A 190 -1.57 -35.41 38.34
N ALA A 191 -2.53 -34.96 37.55
CA ALA A 191 -2.95 -33.58 37.48
C ALA A 191 -4.40 -33.48 37.96
N LYS A 192 -4.66 -32.61 38.94
CA LYS A 192 -6.02 -32.12 39.14
C LYS A 192 -6.30 -31.17 37.99
N LEU A 193 -7.21 -31.56 37.11
CA LEU A 193 -7.66 -30.70 36.04
C LEU A 193 -8.54 -29.62 36.68
N ALA A 194 -8.10 -28.37 36.59
CA ALA A 194 -8.94 -27.24 36.99
C ALA A 194 -10.18 -27.27 36.08
N ARG A 195 -11.33 -27.57 36.67
CA ARG A 195 -12.62 -27.62 35.99
C ARG A 195 -12.81 -26.31 35.22
N TRP A 196 -12.70 -26.35 33.89
CA TRP A 196 -13.03 -25.22 33.03
C TRP A 196 -14.54 -25.05 33.08
N VAL A 197 -14.99 -24.20 34.01
CA VAL A 197 -16.36 -23.70 34.00
C VAL A 197 -16.24 -22.20 33.98
N ASP A 198 -16.44 -21.60 32.82
CA ASP A 198 -16.90 -20.23 32.79
C ASP A 198 -18.30 -20.21 33.42
N ARG A 199 -18.33 -20.04 34.74
CA ARG A 199 -19.56 -20.00 35.52
C ARG A 199 -20.36 -18.72 35.29
N THR A 200 -19.81 -17.75 34.56
CA THR A 200 -20.49 -16.47 34.38
C THR A 200 -21.55 -16.54 33.29
N LYS A 201 -21.39 -17.45 32.31
CA LYS A 201 -22.20 -17.54 31.09
C LYS A 201 -22.43 -16.14 30.45
N ALA A 202 -21.51 -15.21 30.69
CA ALA A 202 -21.61 -13.84 30.26
C ALA A 202 -21.05 -13.73 28.85
N ILE A 203 -21.83 -13.15 27.93
CA ILE A 203 -21.34 -12.88 26.59
C ILE A 203 -20.45 -11.65 26.66
N ASP A 204 -19.18 -11.81 26.30
CA ASP A 204 -18.18 -10.74 26.39
C ASP A 204 -18.06 -9.91 25.10
N THR A 205 -18.49 -10.46 23.96
CA THR A 205 -18.36 -9.86 22.63
C THR A 205 -19.57 -10.23 21.78
N VAL A 206 -20.18 -9.22 21.16
CA VAL A 206 -21.24 -9.37 20.16
C VAL A 206 -20.67 -9.03 18.79
N TYR A 207 -20.75 -9.98 17.87
CA TYR A 207 -20.39 -9.82 16.47
C TYR A 207 -21.63 -9.54 15.63
N LEU A 208 -21.57 -8.44 14.87
CA LEU A 208 -22.56 -8.02 13.88
C LEU A 208 -21.88 -7.97 12.51
N ASN A 209 -22.59 -8.33 11.44
CA ASN A 209 -22.12 -8.19 10.07
C ASN A 209 -23.02 -7.20 9.33
N ILE A 210 -22.46 -6.31 8.52
CA ILE A 210 -23.22 -5.44 7.62
C ILE A 210 -22.91 -5.79 6.17
N SER A 211 -23.94 -5.86 5.32
CA SER A 211 -23.79 -6.25 3.92
C SER A 211 -23.08 -5.20 3.05
N GLN A 212 -23.07 -3.95 3.48
CA GLN A 212 -22.34 -2.86 2.84
C GLN A 212 -21.97 -1.80 3.89
N PRO A 213 -20.79 -1.16 3.76
CA PRO A 213 -20.38 -0.07 4.64
C PRO A 213 -21.18 1.21 4.38
N LEU A 214 -21.12 2.16 5.31
CA LEU A 214 -21.60 3.53 5.10
C LEU A 214 -20.53 4.31 4.33
N VAL A 215 -20.82 4.66 3.07
CA VAL A 215 -19.85 5.29 2.17
C VAL A 215 -20.47 6.53 1.54
N GLN A 216 -19.66 7.56 1.28
CA GLN A 216 -20.11 8.76 0.59
C GLN A 216 -20.81 8.40 -0.73
N GLY A 217 -21.95 9.04 -0.99
CA GLY A 217 -22.74 8.81 -2.20
C GLY A 217 -23.73 7.64 -2.11
N ASP A 218 -23.79 6.91 -0.98
CA ASP A 218 -24.81 5.89 -0.79
C ASP A 218 -26.19 6.48 -0.54
N TYR A 219 -27.19 5.91 -1.22
CA TYR A 219 -28.61 6.11 -0.88
C TYR A 219 -29.15 4.99 0.01
N THR A 220 -28.41 3.90 0.18
CA THR A 220 -28.86 2.68 0.86
C THR A 220 -27.93 2.33 2.01
N SER A 221 -28.44 1.62 3.01
CA SER A 221 -27.76 1.47 4.31
C SER A 221 -27.22 0.09 4.64
N GLY A 222 -27.50 -0.91 3.81
CA GLY A 222 -27.08 -2.29 4.05
C GLY A 222 -27.91 -2.96 5.14
N THR A 223 -27.81 -4.28 5.20
CA THR A 223 -28.55 -5.10 6.17
C THR A 223 -27.61 -5.64 7.22
N PHE A 224 -27.94 -5.42 8.49
CA PHE A 224 -27.25 -6.08 9.59
C PHE A 224 -27.72 -7.52 9.73
N THR A 225 -26.77 -8.42 9.98
CA THR A 225 -26.99 -9.84 10.23
C THR A 225 -26.07 -10.34 11.34
N VAL A 226 -26.38 -11.52 11.86
CA VAL A 226 -25.53 -12.26 12.79
C VAL A 226 -25.32 -13.68 12.29
N ASP A 227 -24.24 -14.32 12.73
CA ASP A 227 -23.98 -15.73 12.42
C ASP A 227 -25.14 -16.60 12.94
N GLY A 228 -25.57 -17.57 12.14
CA GLY A 228 -26.63 -18.52 12.53
C GLY A 228 -26.30 -19.29 13.81
N SER A 229 -25.02 -19.51 14.09
CA SER A 229 -24.51 -20.18 15.29
C SER A 229 -24.46 -19.29 16.54
N ALA A 230 -24.61 -17.96 16.41
CA ALA A 230 -24.55 -17.06 17.56
C ALA A 230 -25.68 -17.35 18.57
N PRO A 231 -25.44 -17.23 19.89
CA PRO A 231 -26.47 -17.48 20.92
C PRO A 231 -27.54 -16.37 21.01
N TYR A 232 -27.49 -15.38 20.11
CA TYR A 232 -28.37 -14.23 20.05
C TYR A 232 -28.89 -13.97 18.63
N THR A 233 -29.98 -13.23 18.53
CA THR A 233 -30.56 -12.67 17.31
C THR A 233 -30.53 -11.15 17.37
N ILE A 234 -30.81 -10.52 16.22
CA ILE A 234 -30.91 -9.07 16.13
C ILE A 234 -32.25 -8.64 15.54
N GLU A 235 -32.68 -7.46 15.95
CA GLU A 235 -33.84 -6.74 15.45
C GLU A 235 -33.37 -5.33 15.06
N ASP A 236 -33.39 -5.05 13.76
CA ASP A 236 -33.10 -3.74 13.17
C ASP A 236 -34.39 -3.25 12.50
N ARG A 237 -35.18 -2.48 13.25
CA ARG A 237 -36.55 -2.11 12.83
C ARG A 237 -36.56 -1.11 11.69
N GLN A 238 -35.65 -0.15 11.73
CA GLN A 238 -35.51 0.87 10.71
C GLN A 238 -34.86 0.27 9.47
N GLY A 239 -33.77 -0.48 9.64
CA GLY A 239 -33.06 -1.07 8.52
C GLY A 239 -32.21 -0.07 7.73
N TYR A 240 -32.09 1.18 8.19
CA TYR A 240 -31.30 2.22 7.55
C TYR A 240 -30.56 3.14 8.53
N TRP A 241 -29.56 3.85 8.00
CA TRP A 241 -28.84 4.92 8.68
C TRP A 241 -29.67 6.21 8.63
N GLU A 242 -29.91 6.78 9.80
CA GLU A 242 -30.70 7.99 10.04
C GLU A 242 -29.78 9.22 10.10
N HIS A 243 -30.28 10.38 9.66
CA HIS A 243 -29.61 11.68 9.81
C HIS A 243 -30.44 12.59 10.73
N GLU A 244 -29.85 13.66 11.29
CA GLU A 244 -30.60 14.59 12.17
C GLU A 244 -31.68 15.38 11.43
N ASP A 245 -31.50 15.55 10.11
CA ASP A 245 -32.50 16.14 9.22
C ASP A 245 -33.45 15.09 8.62
N ILE A 246 -34.44 15.53 7.85
CA ILE A 246 -35.54 14.70 7.30
C ILE A 246 -35.09 13.74 6.16
N TRP A 247 -33.79 13.53 5.95
CA TRP A 247 -33.25 12.77 4.81
C TRP A 247 -32.49 11.54 5.29
N ASP A 248 -33.12 10.37 5.12
CA ASP A 248 -32.59 9.07 5.54
C ASP A 248 -32.13 8.21 4.37
N LEU A 249 -31.19 7.29 4.62
CA LEU A 249 -30.60 6.39 3.63
C LEU A 249 -31.47 5.15 3.36
N THR A 250 -32.74 5.39 3.02
CA THR A 250 -33.79 4.39 2.74
C THR A 250 -33.74 3.79 1.33
N GLY A 251 -32.88 4.30 0.46
CA GLY A 251 -32.83 4.02 -0.98
C GLY A 251 -33.64 4.98 -1.84
N ASN A 252 -34.64 5.66 -1.26
CA ASN A 252 -35.51 6.62 -1.96
C ASN A 252 -35.29 8.08 -1.54
N GLY A 253 -34.30 8.33 -0.67
CA GLY A 253 -33.98 9.67 -0.18
C GLY A 253 -33.52 10.61 -1.29
N SER A 254 -33.76 11.92 -1.14
CA SER A 254 -33.35 12.93 -2.13
C SER A 254 -31.86 13.31 -2.03
N VAL A 255 -31.21 12.97 -0.92
CA VAL A 255 -29.81 13.30 -0.63
C VAL A 255 -29.05 12.02 -0.31
N PRO A 256 -27.90 11.74 -0.96
CA PRO A 256 -27.05 10.61 -0.62
C PRO A 256 -26.22 10.89 0.63
N ALA A 257 -25.53 9.87 1.15
CA ALA A 257 -24.59 10.00 2.26
C ALA A 257 -23.50 11.05 1.97
N VAL A 258 -23.34 12.03 2.86
CA VAL A 258 -22.36 13.13 2.73
C VAL A 258 -21.24 12.96 3.76
N LEU A 259 -19.98 13.18 3.36
CA LEU A 259 -18.81 12.96 4.25
C LEU A 259 -18.81 13.80 5.53
N GLY A 260 -19.34 15.01 5.47
CA GLY A 260 -19.37 15.93 6.61
C GLY A 260 -20.49 15.63 7.62
N ASP A 261 -21.41 14.72 7.28
CA ASP A 261 -22.62 14.47 8.03
C ASP A 261 -22.48 13.17 8.85
N GLN A 262 -23.03 13.19 10.07
CA GLN A 262 -23.02 12.03 10.96
C GLN A 262 -24.34 11.29 10.86
N TYR A 263 -24.27 9.97 10.72
CA TYR A 263 -25.44 9.10 10.62
C TYR A 263 -25.54 8.15 11.80
N TYR A 264 -26.76 7.81 12.17
CA TYR A 264 -27.09 7.01 13.34
C TYR A 264 -27.85 5.74 12.97
N ARG A 265 -27.66 4.65 13.70
CA ARG A 265 -28.46 3.43 13.53
C ARG A 265 -28.58 2.66 14.83
N PHE A 266 -29.79 2.17 15.12
CA PHE A 266 -30.08 1.42 16.34
C PHE A 266 -30.38 -0.05 16.04
N ILE A 267 -29.72 -0.95 16.76
CA ILE A 267 -29.92 -2.40 16.65
C ILE A 267 -30.25 -2.96 18.04
N ARG A 268 -31.28 -3.78 18.13
CA ARG A 268 -31.56 -4.56 19.34
C ARG A 268 -31.01 -5.96 19.19
N VAL A 269 -30.31 -6.44 20.21
CA VAL A 269 -29.76 -7.80 20.28
C VAL A 269 -30.50 -8.56 21.38
N ASN A 270 -30.97 -9.77 21.10
CA ASN A 270 -31.73 -10.60 22.04
C ASN A 270 -31.12 -12.00 22.12
N LEU A 271 -31.02 -12.58 23.31
CA LEU A 271 -30.66 -13.99 23.44
C LEU A 271 -31.73 -14.88 22.79
N LYS A 272 -31.28 -15.98 22.17
CA LYS A 272 -32.16 -17.02 21.65
C LYS A 272 -32.80 -17.83 22.78
N ASP A 273 -33.98 -18.39 22.50
CA ASP A 273 -34.57 -19.42 23.36
C ASP A 273 -33.63 -20.64 23.44
N GLY A 274 -33.52 -21.27 24.61
CA GLY A 274 -32.57 -22.36 24.87
C GLY A 274 -31.19 -21.91 25.37
N TYR A 275 -30.94 -20.60 25.46
CA TYR A 275 -29.72 -20.01 26.03
C TYR A 275 -29.98 -19.34 27.38
N GLU A 276 -30.90 -19.87 28.19
CA GLU A 276 -31.38 -19.24 29.43
C GLU A 276 -30.30 -19.02 30.48
N GLY A 277 -29.22 -19.79 30.40
CA GLY A 277 -28.06 -19.63 31.26
C GLY A 277 -27.18 -18.45 30.87
N TYR A 278 -27.24 -17.97 29.63
CA TYR A 278 -26.40 -16.88 29.15
C TYR A 278 -26.99 -15.51 29.50
N LYS A 279 -26.11 -14.51 29.58
CA LYS A 279 -26.50 -13.13 29.89
C LYS A 279 -25.56 -12.10 29.25
N PHE A 280 -26.08 -10.89 29.05
CA PHE A 280 -25.28 -9.70 28.81
C PHE A 280 -25.06 -9.01 30.15
N ASP A 281 -23.82 -9.01 30.67
CA ASP A 281 -23.55 -8.42 31.99
C ASP A 281 -23.75 -6.89 31.95
N LYS A 282 -24.66 -6.36 32.77
CA LYS A 282 -24.93 -4.92 32.81
C LYS A 282 -23.78 -4.11 33.43
N LYS A 283 -23.00 -4.71 34.33
CA LYS A 283 -21.84 -4.05 34.97
C LYS A 283 -20.63 -4.06 34.05
N ASN A 284 -20.53 -5.07 33.18
CA ASN A 284 -19.49 -5.21 32.18
C ASN A 284 -20.11 -5.50 30.81
N PRO A 285 -20.69 -4.49 30.13
CA PRO A 285 -21.37 -4.70 28.85
C PRO A 285 -20.45 -5.34 27.80
N PRO A 286 -21.00 -6.18 26.89
CA PRO A 286 -20.21 -6.82 25.85
C PRO A 286 -19.59 -5.80 24.90
N LYS A 287 -18.42 -6.14 24.36
CA LYS A 287 -17.79 -5.40 23.26
C LYS A 287 -18.57 -5.65 21.97
N ILE A 288 -18.78 -4.60 21.17
CA ILE A 288 -19.43 -4.73 19.87
C ILE A 288 -18.38 -4.75 18.77
N LYS A 289 -18.43 -5.75 17.89
CA LYS A 289 -17.59 -5.87 16.70
C LYS A 289 -18.47 -5.91 15.46
N ILE A 290 -18.24 -4.97 14.55
CA ILE A 290 -19.00 -4.88 13.29
C ILE A 290 -18.09 -5.23 12.12
N ARG A 291 -18.39 -6.33 11.44
CA ARG A 291 -17.69 -6.76 10.23
C ARG A 291 -18.36 -6.19 8.99
N GLY A 292 -17.56 -5.89 7.97
CA GLY A 292 -18.03 -5.30 6.70
C GLY A 292 -18.03 -3.77 6.68
N LEU A 293 -17.52 -3.11 7.72
CA LEU A 293 -17.25 -1.67 7.69
C LEU A 293 -15.85 -1.39 7.13
N ASN A 294 -15.74 -0.34 6.30
CA ASN A 294 -14.46 0.11 5.76
C ASN A 294 -13.68 1.02 6.73
N ARG A 295 -14.36 1.57 7.74
CA ARG A 295 -13.79 2.37 8.83
C ARG A 295 -14.50 2.05 10.15
N GLU A 296 -13.90 2.41 11.27
CA GLU A 296 -14.56 2.34 12.56
C GLU A 296 -15.73 3.36 12.65
N CYS A 297 -16.77 3.00 13.40
CA CYS A 297 -17.81 3.94 13.80
C CYS A 297 -17.23 5.00 14.73
N ASP A 298 -17.71 6.23 14.69
CA ASP A 298 -17.23 7.29 15.59
C ASP A 298 -17.63 7.04 17.05
N SER A 299 -18.79 6.42 17.26
CA SER A 299 -19.22 5.99 18.59
C SER A 299 -20.14 4.77 18.55
N ILE A 300 -20.08 3.97 19.61
CA ILE A 300 -20.97 2.84 19.88
C ILE A 300 -21.44 2.93 21.33
N ASP A 301 -22.74 3.13 21.54
CA ASP A 301 -23.39 3.12 22.86
C ASP A 301 -24.10 1.77 23.06
N VAL A 302 -23.85 1.11 24.19
CA VAL A 302 -24.45 -0.19 24.51
C VAL A 302 -25.29 -0.06 25.77
N ARG A 303 -26.57 -0.41 25.67
CA ARG A 303 -27.50 -0.39 26.80
C ARG A 303 -28.09 -1.76 27.04
N VAL A 304 -27.60 -2.43 28.07
CA VAL A 304 -28.11 -3.72 28.52
C VAL A 304 -29.43 -3.54 29.27
N ALA A 305 -30.45 -4.31 28.90
CA ALA A 305 -31.75 -4.31 29.55
C ALA A 305 -31.66 -4.88 30.98
N ASN A 306 -32.64 -4.56 31.83
CA ASN A 306 -32.62 -5.00 33.24
C ASN A 306 -32.72 -6.52 33.40
N ASP A 307 -33.23 -7.23 32.40
CA ASP A 307 -33.32 -8.69 32.38
C ASP A 307 -32.00 -9.38 31.96
N GLU A 308 -30.98 -8.60 31.58
CA GLU A 308 -29.69 -9.06 31.03
C GLU A 308 -29.84 -10.03 29.84
N ARG A 309 -31.02 -10.06 29.20
CA ARG A 309 -31.38 -10.94 28.09
C ARG A 309 -31.39 -10.24 26.74
N SER A 310 -31.41 -8.91 26.78
CA SER A 310 -31.34 -8.06 25.59
C SER A 310 -30.44 -6.86 25.82
N LEU A 311 -29.94 -6.30 24.72
CA LEU A 311 -29.25 -5.02 24.73
C LEU A 311 -29.60 -4.20 23.50
N GLY A 312 -29.56 -2.88 23.64
CA GLY A 312 -29.56 -1.94 22.53
C GLY A 312 -28.14 -1.54 22.16
N VAL A 313 -27.87 -1.45 20.86
CA VAL A 313 -26.63 -0.94 20.29
C VAL A 313 -26.98 0.28 19.45
N SER A 314 -26.53 1.46 19.87
CA SER A 314 -26.63 2.68 19.07
C SER A 314 -25.29 2.96 18.41
N LEU A 315 -25.29 3.12 17.09
CA LEU A 315 -24.13 3.40 16.27
C LEU A 315 -24.19 4.84 15.78
N ALA A 316 -23.07 5.56 15.82
CA ALA A 316 -22.90 6.81 15.09
C ALA A 316 -21.65 6.74 14.21
N SER A 317 -21.76 7.12 12.94
CA SER A 317 -20.65 7.07 12.00
C SER A 317 -20.79 8.12 10.91
N HIS A 318 -19.69 8.78 10.57
CA HIS A 318 -19.54 9.44 9.29
C HIS A 318 -19.29 8.41 8.18
N PRO A 319 -19.71 8.70 6.94
CA PRO A 319 -19.36 7.85 5.80
C PRO A 319 -17.85 7.77 5.59
N SER A 320 -17.37 6.66 5.03
CA SER A 320 -16.00 6.59 4.50
C SER A 320 -15.90 7.30 3.15
N GLU A 321 -14.73 7.85 2.87
CA GLU A 321 -14.42 8.50 1.60
C GLU A 321 -14.22 7.48 0.47
N VAL A 322 -14.79 7.78 -0.69
CA VAL A 322 -14.59 7.02 -1.92
C VAL A 322 -13.29 7.48 -2.56
N ILE A 323 -12.41 6.54 -2.88
CA ILE A 323 -11.21 6.80 -3.67
C ILE A 323 -11.64 7.31 -5.04
N GLN A 324 -11.39 8.59 -5.28
CA GLN A 324 -11.83 9.29 -6.49
C GLN A 324 -11.12 8.80 -7.73
N SER A 325 -9.83 8.50 -7.60
CA SER A 325 -9.02 7.94 -8.68
C SER A 325 -7.96 7.02 -8.11
N ALA A 326 -7.83 5.83 -8.70
CA ALA A 326 -6.83 4.85 -8.34
C ALA A 326 -5.87 4.64 -9.51
N TRP A 327 -4.57 4.72 -9.22
CA TRP A 327 -3.51 4.66 -10.21
C TRP A 327 -2.54 3.52 -9.93
N GLY A 328 -2.13 2.80 -10.97
CA GLY A 328 -1.22 1.67 -10.84
C GLY A 328 -0.34 1.46 -12.06
N THR A 329 0.83 0.87 -11.83
CA THR A 329 1.75 0.47 -12.91
C THR A 329 1.71 -1.03 -13.06
N VAL A 330 1.42 -1.51 -14.27
CA VAL A 330 1.52 -2.92 -14.63
C VAL A 330 3.00 -3.29 -14.77
N THR A 331 3.39 -4.37 -14.11
CA THR A 331 4.75 -4.91 -14.04
C THR A 331 4.73 -6.39 -14.40
N GLY A 332 5.87 -6.93 -14.86
CA GLY A 332 6.00 -8.35 -15.20
C GLY A 332 5.35 -8.78 -16.53
N LEU A 333 4.65 -7.88 -17.23
CA LEU A 333 4.14 -8.15 -18.58
C LEU A 333 5.25 -8.01 -19.63
N ARG A 334 6.19 -8.94 -19.62
CA ARG A 334 7.39 -8.95 -20.48
C ARG A 334 7.48 -10.25 -21.29
N ALA A 335 7.81 -10.14 -22.56
CA ALA A 335 8.06 -11.27 -23.43
C ALA A 335 9.12 -12.21 -22.83
N GLY A 336 8.88 -13.52 -22.89
CA GLY A 336 9.74 -14.52 -22.24
C GLY A 336 9.45 -14.74 -20.75
N SER A 337 8.75 -13.83 -20.07
CA SER A 337 8.29 -14.02 -18.69
C SER A 337 6.99 -14.83 -18.62
N LEU A 338 6.71 -15.42 -17.45
CA LEU A 338 5.45 -16.13 -17.23
C LEU A 338 4.29 -15.15 -17.01
N VAL A 339 3.11 -15.48 -17.53
CA VAL A 339 1.87 -14.72 -17.31
C VAL A 339 1.56 -14.56 -15.82
N GLY A 340 1.86 -15.58 -15.00
CA GLY A 340 1.69 -15.54 -13.55
C GLY A 340 2.58 -14.53 -12.81
N GLY A 341 3.60 -13.98 -13.48
CA GLY A 341 4.45 -12.91 -12.97
C GLY A 341 3.87 -11.50 -13.16
N VAL A 342 2.77 -11.35 -13.91
CA VAL A 342 2.13 -10.06 -14.12
C VAL A 342 1.53 -9.56 -12.81
N ASN A 343 1.88 -8.34 -12.42
CA ASN A 343 1.40 -7.71 -11.19
C ASN A 343 1.13 -6.21 -11.41
N ILE A 344 0.32 -5.62 -10.54
CA ILE A 344 0.04 -4.19 -10.56
C ILE A 344 0.61 -3.59 -9.29
N ARG A 345 1.50 -2.61 -9.45
CA ARG A 345 2.03 -1.81 -8.35
C ARG A 345 1.14 -0.57 -8.16
N PRO A 346 0.39 -0.45 -7.05
CA PRO A 346 -0.36 0.77 -6.74
C PRO A 346 0.57 1.98 -6.59
N LYS A 347 0.06 3.17 -6.94
CA LYS A 347 0.81 4.43 -6.77
C LYS A 347 0.78 4.95 -5.34
N ASP A 348 -0.24 4.62 -4.56
CA ASP A 348 -0.36 5.00 -3.15
C ASP A 348 -0.71 3.78 -2.26
N SER A 349 -0.86 4.01 -0.95
CA SER A 349 -1.15 2.96 0.04
C SER A 349 -2.63 2.84 0.44
N HIS A 350 -3.54 3.61 -0.17
CA HIS A 350 -4.97 3.64 0.20
C HIS A 350 -5.79 2.60 -0.57
N PHE A 351 -5.22 1.99 -1.60
CA PHE A 351 -5.87 0.90 -2.33
C PHE A 351 -4.87 -0.16 -2.75
N ASP A 352 -5.42 -1.28 -3.19
CA ASP A 352 -4.69 -2.34 -3.86
C ASP A 352 -5.49 -2.85 -5.05
N PHE A 353 -4.80 -3.54 -5.97
CA PHE A 353 -5.42 -4.13 -7.14
C PHE A 353 -5.29 -5.65 -7.11
N GLU A 354 -6.35 -6.33 -7.47
CA GLU A 354 -6.37 -7.77 -7.64
C GLU A 354 -6.61 -8.08 -9.13
N ILE A 355 -5.63 -8.74 -9.75
CA ILE A 355 -5.79 -9.25 -11.12
C ILE A 355 -6.69 -10.48 -11.06
N LYS A 356 -7.81 -10.42 -11.78
CA LYS A 356 -8.76 -11.52 -11.90
C LYS A 356 -8.44 -12.43 -13.07
N GLU A 357 -7.97 -11.86 -14.17
CA GLU A 357 -7.70 -12.59 -15.40
C GLU A 357 -6.69 -11.84 -16.26
N VAL A 358 -5.83 -12.58 -16.96
CA VAL A 358 -5.03 -12.07 -18.06
C VAL A 358 -5.46 -12.83 -19.32
N GLN A 359 -5.68 -12.11 -20.41
CA GLN A 359 -6.08 -12.68 -21.70
C GLN A 359 -5.09 -12.23 -22.77
N ARG A 360 -4.78 -13.09 -23.75
CA ARG A 360 -4.01 -12.68 -24.92
C ARG A 360 -4.93 -12.51 -26.12
N ILE A 361 -4.62 -11.53 -26.96
CA ILE A 361 -5.46 -11.07 -28.07
C ILE A 361 -4.57 -10.94 -29.32
N LYS A 362 -5.02 -11.52 -30.44
CA LYS A 362 -4.38 -11.34 -31.75
C LYS A 362 -5.46 -11.17 -32.80
N ASN A 363 -5.38 -10.10 -33.60
CA ASN A 363 -6.35 -9.77 -34.64
C ASN A 363 -7.81 -9.76 -34.14
N GLY A 364 -8.04 -9.29 -32.91
CA GLY A 364 -9.37 -9.23 -32.28
C GLY A 364 -9.90 -10.55 -31.72
N VAL A 365 -9.17 -11.66 -31.87
CA VAL A 365 -9.53 -12.95 -31.28
C VAL A 365 -8.90 -13.07 -29.89
N VAL A 366 -9.71 -13.42 -28.89
CA VAL A 366 -9.28 -13.62 -27.50
C VAL A 366 -8.92 -15.10 -27.29
N TYR A 367 -7.80 -15.35 -26.64
CA TYR A 367 -7.33 -16.68 -26.25
C TYR A 367 -7.16 -16.73 -24.74
N SER A 368 -7.48 -17.89 -24.14
CA SER A 368 -7.17 -18.15 -22.73
C SER A 368 -5.65 -18.14 -22.51
N THR A 369 -5.23 -17.72 -21.32
CA THR A 369 -3.86 -17.84 -20.86
C THR A 369 -3.83 -18.57 -19.51
N SER A 370 -2.82 -19.43 -19.32
CA SER A 370 -2.48 -20.03 -18.03
C SER A 370 -1.37 -19.21 -17.34
N PRO A 371 -1.31 -19.14 -16.00
CA PRO A 371 -0.18 -18.52 -15.28
C PRO A 371 1.20 -19.06 -15.68
N ASP A 372 1.28 -20.32 -16.10
CA ASP A 372 2.52 -20.98 -16.53
C ASP A 372 2.87 -20.76 -18.01
N GLU A 373 2.02 -20.05 -18.77
CA GLU A 373 2.33 -19.71 -20.15
C GLU A 373 3.34 -18.57 -20.22
N VAL A 374 4.23 -18.66 -21.21
CA VAL A 374 5.20 -17.60 -21.53
C VAL A 374 4.50 -16.50 -22.31
N ILE A 375 4.78 -15.26 -21.94
CA ILE A 375 4.28 -14.07 -22.61
C ILE A 375 4.96 -13.98 -23.99
N ASP A 376 4.15 -14.06 -25.03
CA ASP A 376 4.53 -13.90 -26.43
C ASP A 376 4.36 -12.42 -26.86
N PRO A 377 5.42 -11.75 -27.36
CA PRO A 377 5.37 -10.35 -27.80
C PRO A 377 4.46 -10.10 -29.01
N ASP A 378 4.09 -11.13 -29.78
CA ASP A 378 3.20 -11.01 -30.93
C ASP A 378 1.72 -10.76 -30.56
N TYR A 379 1.38 -10.84 -29.28
CA TYR A 379 0.02 -10.68 -28.77
C TYR A 379 -0.13 -9.40 -27.94
N THR A 380 -1.32 -8.80 -28.00
CA THR A 380 -1.76 -7.83 -27.00
C THR A 380 -2.33 -8.57 -25.80
N TYR A 381 -2.08 -8.10 -24.59
CA TYR A 381 -2.62 -8.70 -23.37
C TYR A 381 -3.65 -7.79 -22.74
N ARG A 382 -4.85 -8.32 -22.48
CA ARG A 382 -5.89 -7.68 -21.71
C ARG A 382 -5.81 -8.15 -20.27
N ILE A 383 -5.62 -7.21 -19.35
CA ILE A 383 -5.62 -7.47 -17.91
C ILE A 383 -6.98 -7.05 -17.37
N LYS A 384 -7.65 -7.97 -16.67
CA LYS A 384 -8.88 -7.70 -15.91
C LYS A 384 -8.54 -7.63 -14.43
N LEU A 385 -8.99 -6.58 -13.77
CA LEU A 385 -8.70 -6.34 -12.36
C LEU A 385 -9.88 -5.70 -11.63
N VAL A 386 -9.86 -5.85 -10.30
CA VAL A 386 -10.70 -5.12 -9.37
C VAL A 386 -9.82 -4.43 -8.33
N GLY A 387 -10.32 -3.37 -7.70
CA GLY A 387 -9.63 -2.71 -6.61
C GLY A 387 -10.27 -2.98 -5.25
N THR A 388 -9.46 -2.85 -4.21
CA THR A 388 -9.88 -2.91 -2.81
C THR A 388 -9.37 -1.69 -2.06
N GLY A 389 -10.21 -1.10 -1.20
CA GLY A 389 -9.83 0.04 -0.37
C GLY A 389 -9.07 -0.39 0.88
N LYS A 390 -8.16 0.45 1.35
CA LYS A 390 -7.35 0.26 2.56
C LYS A 390 -7.41 1.52 3.43
N GLN A 391 -6.97 1.39 4.68
CA GLN A 391 -6.77 2.52 5.59
C GLN A 391 -8.01 3.41 5.80
N GLY A 392 -9.21 2.81 5.89
CA GLY A 392 -10.44 3.60 6.10
C GLY A 392 -11.09 4.10 4.81
N MET A 393 -10.45 3.91 3.65
CA MET A 393 -10.92 4.38 2.35
C MET A 393 -11.70 3.30 1.62
N THR A 394 -12.69 3.71 0.83
CA THR A 394 -13.49 2.79 0.02
C THR A 394 -13.07 2.83 -1.45
N PHE A 395 -12.79 1.65 -2.01
CA PHE A 395 -12.72 1.46 -3.46
C PHE A 395 -14.07 0.93 -3.96
N ARG A 396 -14.68 1.60 -4.93
CA ARG A 396 -15.97 1.17 -5.52
C ARG A 396 -15.79 0.70 -6.96
N ASN A 397 -15.71 -0.62 -7.13
CA ASN A 397 -15.68 -1.25 -8.44
C ASN A 397 -16.97 -0.95 -9.22
N GLY A 398 -16.85 -0.30 -10.37
CA GLY A 398 -17.99 0.01 -11.21
C GLY A 398 -17.66 0.97 -12.35
N PRO A 399 -18.64 1.23 -13.24
CA PRO A 399 -18.47 2.18 -14.33
C PRO A 399 -18.17 3.58 -13.79
N GLU A 400 -17.37 4.35 -14.54
CA GLU A 400 -17.14 5.76 -14.20
C GLU A 400 -18.47 6.49 -14.10
N GLN A 401 -18.77 6.98 -12.91
CA GLN A 401 -20.01 7.69 -12.62
C GLN A 401 -19.66 8.90 -11.75
N TYR A 402 -19.87 10.10 -12.29
CA TYR A 402 -19.56 11.36 -11.63
C TYR A 402 -20.85 12.07 -11.21
N ASP A 403 -20.93 12.42 -9.93
CA ASP A 403 -22.00 13.24 -9.40
C ASP A 403 -21.67 14.72 -9.62
N ILE A 404 -22.42 15.37 -10.51
CA ILE A 404 -22.22 16.78 -10.85
C ILE A 404 -22.65 17.73 -9.73
N THR A 405 -23.58 17.31 -8.87
CA THR A 405 -24.15 18.12 -7.79
C THR A 405 -23.13 18.29 -6.67
N PHE A 406 -22.45 17.19 -6.33
CA PHE A 406 -21.48 17.18 -5.24
C PHE A 406 -20.02 17.17 -5.70
N HIS A 407 -19.78 17.17 -7.02
CA HIS A 407 -18.46 17.23 -7.65
C HIS A 407 -17.48 16.12 -7.23
N TYR A 408 -17.97 14.88 -7.14
CA TYR A 408 -17.14 13.70 -6.87
C TYR A 408 -17.63 12.47 -7.65
N TYR A 409 -16.76 11.47 -7.79
CA TYR A 409 -17.06 10.18 -8.40
C TYR A 409 -17.77 9.23 -7.44
N LEU A 410 -18.91 8.67 -7.87
CA LEU A 410 -19.67 7.65 -7.17
C LEU A 410 -19.00 6.27 -7.22
N ASN A 411 -18.17 6.03 -8.24
CA ASN A 411 -17.35 4.84 -8.45
C ASN A 411 -15.89 5.23 -8.68
N THR A 412 -14.95 4.41 -8.23
CA THR A 412 -13.52 4.73 -8.36
C THR A 412 -13.11 4.72 -9.83
N ASN A 413 -12.55 5.83 -10.31
CA ASN A 413 -11.93 5.88 -11.64
C ASN A 413 -10.55 5.19 -11.59
N VAL A 414 -10.29 4.24 -12.47
CA VAL A 414 -9.03 3.50 -12.49
C VAL A 414 -8.22 3.91 -13.69
N LYS A 415 -6.95 4.25 -13.46
CA LYS A 415 -6.01 4.49 -14.54
C LYS A 415 -4.76 3.66 -14.34
N LEU A 416 -4.32 2.97 -15.39
CA LEU A 416 -3.15 2.10 -15.36
C LEU A 416 -2.15 2.50 -16.43
N ARG A 417 -0.90 2.11 -16.25
CA ARG A 417 0.15 2.31 -17.25
C ARG A 417 1.07 1.10 -17.29
N MET A 418 1.87 1.01 -18.34
CA MET A 418 2.97 0.06 -18.47
C MET A 418 4.33 0.77 -18.29
N ASN A 419 5.37 0.02 -17.94
CA ASN A 419 6.72 0.56 -17.74
C ASN A 419 7.40 0.99 -19.06
N ASN A 420 7.22 0.24 -20.15
CA ASN A 420 7.86 0.48 -21.45
C ASN A 420 7.25 1.60 -22.33
N THR A 421 6.26 2.36 -21.85
CA THR A 421 5.59 3.37 -22.68
C THR A 421 6.47 4.63 -22.78
N VAL A 422 7.38 4.68 -23.77
CA VAL A 422 8.24 5.85 -24.05
C VAL A 422 7.69 6.63 -25.25
N GLY A 423 7.32 7.90 -25.05
CA GLY A 423 6.66 8.76 -26.05
C GLY A 423 5.60 9.64 -25.41
N ASN A 424 4.95 10.52 -26.19
CA ASN A 424 4.09 11.64 -25.76
C ASN A 424 2.74 11.23 -25.10
N PHE A 425 2.78 10.33 -24.12
CA PHE A 425 1.67 9.93 -23.25
C PHE A 425 2.10 10.15 -21.80
N ALA A 426 1.89 11.38 -21.34
CA ALA A 426 2.24 11.80 -19.98
C ALA A 426 1.37 11.16 -18.88
N ASP A 427 0.29 10.45 -19.18
CA ASP A 427 -0.70 10.10 -18.15
C ASP A 427 -1.16 8.64 -18.22
N TYR A 428 -1.38 8.07 -17.03
CA TYR A 428 -2.04 6.78 -16.84
C TYR A 428 -3.27 6.68 -17.75
N THR A 429 -3.42 5.55 -18.43
CA THR A 429 -4.54 5.27 -19.35
C THR A 429 -5.77 4.86 -18.54
N ASP A 430 -6.92 5.44 -18.85
CA ASP A 430 -8.19 5.03 -18.24
C ASP A 430 -8.42 3.54 -18.51
N ALA A 431 -8.58 2.76 -17.44
CA ALA A 431 -8.98 1.36 -17.53
C ALA A 431 -10.51 1.32 -17.50
N PRO A 432 -11.21 1.13 -18.63
CA PRO A 432 -12.67 1.08 -18.64
C PRO A 432 -13.19 -0.11 -17.84
N TYR A 433 -14.29 0.10 -17.12
CA TYR A 433 -15.01 -0.95 -16.42
C TYR A 433 -15.91 -1.74 -17.37
N ASP A 434 -15.66 -3.03 -17.51
CA ASP A 434 -16.52 -3.95 -18.24
C ASP A 434 -17.62 -4.48 -17.32
N LYS A 435 -18.87 -4.10 -17.60
CA LYS A 435 -20.05 -4.51 -16.83
C LYS A 435 -20.31 -6.01 -16.91
N ALA A 436 -19.92 -6.69 -18.00
CA ALA A 436 -20.18 -8.11 -18.17
C ALA A 436 -19.23 -8.95 -17.31
N SER A 437 -17.95 -8.58 -17.23
CA SER A 437 -16.97 -9.25 -16.38
C SER A 437 -16.86 -8.68 -14.97
N GLN A 438 -17.54 -7.58 -14.67
CA GLN A 438 -17.49 -6.87 -13.39
C GLN A 438 -16.05 -6.51 -12.97
N ALA A 439 -15.24 -6.08 -13.94
CA ALA A 439 -13.83 -5.76 -13.74
C ALA A 439 -13.40 -4.59 -14.63
N TYR A 440 -12.36 -3.87 -14.18
CA TYR A 440 -11.65 -2.92 -15.03
C TYR A 440 -10.75 -3.68 -15.99
N THR A 441 -10.65 -3.17 -17.22
CA THR A 441 -9.88 -3.80 -18.29
C THR A 441 -8.86 -2.82 -18.84
N ILE A 442 -7.65 -3.29 -19.10
CA ILE A 442 -6.65 -2.54 -19.86
C ILE A 442 -5.96 -3.48 -20.85
N GLU A 443 -5.76 -3.01 -22.08
CA GLU A 443 -5.06 -3.74 -23.13
C GLU A 443 -3.66 -3.14 -23.32
N LEU A 444 -2.64 -3.98 -23.23
CA LEU A 444 -1.24 -3.60 -23.23
C LEU A 444 -0.42 -4.51 -24.14
N THR A 445 0.58 -3.94 -24.80
CA THR A 445 1.57 -4.71 -25.57
C THR A 445 2.74 -5.09 -24.65
N PRO A 446 3.16 -6.37 -24.58
CA PRO A 446 4.27 -6.81 -23.74
C PRO A 446 5.56 -6.00 -23.93
N GLU A 447 6.36 -5.90 -22.87
CA GLU A 447 7.75 -5.47 -23.01
C GLU A 447 8.51 -6.50 -23.85
N PRO A 448 9.44 -6.10 -24.72
CA PRO A 448 10.35 -7.04 -25.38
C PRO A 448 11.22 -7.80 -24.35
N ASP A 449 11.65 -9.02 -24.70
CA ASP A 449 12.43 -9.93 -23.84
C ASP A 449 13.81 -9.30 -23.52
N ALA A 450 14.49 -8.85 -24.56
CA ALA A 450 15.65 -7.98 -24.50
C ALA A 450 15.44 -6.80 -25.45
N PHE A 451 15.76 -5.59 -25.01
CA PHE A 451 15.83 -4.42 -25.87
C PHE A 451 17.21 -3.76 -25.74
N GLU A 452 17.93 -3.73 -26.85
CA GLU A 452 19.25 -3.13 -26.95
C GLU A 452 19.11 -1.75 -27.62
N TYR A 453 19.62 -0.71 -26.97
CA TYR A 453 19.76 0.62 -27.56
C TYR A 453 21.13 0.74 -28.20
N ASP A 454 21.18 0.99 -29.50
CA ASP A 454 22.41 1.28 -30.27
C ASP A 454 22.62 2.78 -30.50
N TYR A 455 21.66 3.61 -30.08
CA TYR A 455 21.70 5.06 -30.21
C TYR A 455 21.20 5.75 -28.94
N LEU A 456 21.94 6.77 -28.49
CA LEU A 456 21.55 7.65 -27.39
C LEU A 456 21.75 9.11 -27.76
N SER A 457 20.77 9.96 -27.42
CA SER A 457 20.90 11.41 -27.53
C SER A 457 20.43 12.07 -26.24
N LEU A 458 21.39 12.36 -25.37
CA LEU A 458 21.14 12.91 -24.05
C LEU A 458 21.21 14.44 -24.06
N GLY A 459 20.34 15.07 -23.27
CA GLY A 459 20.49 16.46 -22.85
C GLY A 459 21.15 16.52 -21.47
N ALA A 460 22.07 17.46 -21.27
CA ALA A 460 22.78 17.66 -20.00
C ALA A 460 23.10 19.16 -19.76
N PRO A 461 23.46 19.57 -18.54
CA PRO A 461 23.92 20.93 -18.28
C PRO A 461 25.19 21.29 -19.08
N TYR A 462 25.37 22.56 -19.41
CA TYR A 462 26.61 23.08 -20.03
C TYR A 462 27.57 23.69 -18.99
N PRO A 463 28.90 23.69 -19.24
CA PRO A 463 29.89 24.29 -18.34
C PRO A 463 29.96 25.81 -18.54
N TRP A 464 28.92 26.52 -18.11
CA TRP A 464 28.85 27.98 -18.22
C TRP A 464 29.89 28.66 -17.34
N ALA A 465 30.70 29.55 -17.93
CA ALA A 465 31.75 30.26 -17.22
C ALA A 465 31.18 31.10 -16.06
N GLY A 466 31.76 30.93 -14.88
CA GLY A 466 31.33 31.57 -13.63
C GLY A 466 30.34 30.73 -12.81
N ASP A 467 29.63 29.80 -13.43
CA ASP A 467 28.72 28.90 -12.71
C ASP A 467 29.48 27.73 -12.10
N CYS A 468 28.96 27.16 -11.01
CA CYS A 468 29.44 25.90 -10.46
C CYS A 468 28.62 24.72 -11.02
N PRO A 469 29.24 23.54 -11.19
CA PRO A 469 28.52 22.34 -11.57
C PRO A 469 27.45 21.99 -10.53
N LYS A 470 26.29 21.53 -11.02
CA LYS A 470 25.23 20.96 -10.19
C LYS A 470 25.16 19.47 -10.45
N PHE A 471 24.64 18.69 -9.50
CA PHE A 471 24.60 17.22 -9.56
C PHE A 471 23.20 16.69 -9.26
N ASN A 472 22.23 17.07 -10.10
CA ASN A 472 20.87 16.53 -10.05
C ASN A 472 20.63 15.63 -11.27
N ASN A 473 20.52 14.31 -11.06
CA ASN A 473 20.32 13.32 -12.12
C ASN A 473 19.08 13.61 -12.98
N ASN A 474 18.05 14.27 -12.41
CA ASN A 474 16.83 14.65 -13.14
C ASN A 474 17.07 15.68 -14.26
N TRP A 475 18.27 16.26 -14.33
CA TRP A 475 18.65 17.22 -15.37
C TRP A 475 19.20 16.54 -16.63
N ILE A 476 19.40 15.23 -16.58
CA ILE A 476 19.74 14.45 -17.76
C ILE A 476 18.45 14.04 -18.45
N THR A 477 18.32 14.38 -19.72
CA THR A 477 17.12 14.13 -20.53
C THR A 477 17.45 13.25 -21.73
N GLY A 478 16.43 12.71 -22.40
CA GLY A 478 16.62 11.85 -23.58
C GLY A 478 16.97 10.39 -23.25
N LEU A 479 16.76 9.96 -22.00
CA LEU A 479 16.95 8.56 -21.60
C LEU A 479 15.83 7.68 -22.17
N PRO A 480 16.17 6.53 -22.75
CA PRO A 480 15.17 5.59 -23.19
C PRO A 480 14.65 4.72 -22.03
N GLY A 481 13.59 3.93 -22.30
CA GLY A 481 12.95 3.09 -21.30
C GLY A 481 13.91 2.06 -20.69
N GLY A 482 13.78 1.80 -19.39
CA GLY A 482 14.65 0.86 -18.67
C GLY A 482 16.10 1.34 -18.47
N VAL A 483 16.43 2.56 -18.87
CA VAL A 483 17.74 3.17 -18.62
C VAL A 483 17.61 4.30 -17.60
N THR A 484 18.43 4.25 -16.56
CA THR A 484 18.41 5.23 -15.46
C THR A 484 19.78 5.86 -15.27
N VAL A 485 19.81 7.08 -14.72
CA VAL A 485 21.07 7.75 -14.38
C VAL A 485 21.47 7.37 -12.98
N ARG A 486 22.62 6.71 -12.88
CA ARG A 486 23.27 6.44 -11.60
C ARG A 486 23.79 7.73 -10.99
N ASN A 487 24.60 8.45 -11.75
CA ASN A 487 25.19 9.73 -11.38
C ASN A 487 25.87 10.39 -12.60
N TYR A 488 26.24 11.66 -12.47
CA TYR A 488 27.18 12.31 -13.38
C TYR A 488 28.21 13.15 -12.65
N SER A 489 29.28 13.49 -13.37
CA SER A 489 30.45 14.20 -12.86
C SER A 489 31.01 15.18 -13.88
N TRP A 490 31.72 16.19 -13.37
CA TRP A 490 32.49 17.14 -14.16
C TRP A 490 33.97 17.06 -13.79
N PHE A 491 34.85 17.19 -14.78
CA PHE A 491 36.31 17.18 -14.59
C PHE A 491 36.97 18.34 -15.34
N ASP A 492 38.00 18.95 -14.75
CA ASP A 492 38.86 19.92 -15.44
C ASP A 492 39.86 19.10 -16.26
N VAL A 493 39.82 19.25 -17.60
CA VAL A 493 40.57 18.38 -18.52
C VAL A 493 42.07 18.52 -18.31
N LYS A 494 42.55 19.73 -17.97
CA LYS A 494 43.98 20.00 -17.82
C LYS A 494 44.56 19.34 -16.57
N SER A 495 43.84 19.39 -15.46
CA SER A 495 44.28 18.84 -14.17
C SER A 495 43.84 17.40 -13.94
N GLY A 496 42.80 16.93 -14.66
CA GLY A 496 42.13 15.66 -14.41
C GLY A 496 41.28 15.65 -13.13
N ALA A 497 41.20 16.77 -12.41
CA ALA A 497 40.49 16.84 -11.14
C ALA A 497 38.98 16.91 -11.35
N ARG A 498 38.23 16.13 -10.56
CA ARG A 498 36.77 16.21 -10.47
C ARG A 498 36.37 17.54 -9.84
N LEU A 499 35.46 18.28 -10.47
CA LEU A 499 34.92 19.53 -9.91
C LEU A 499 33.91 19.20 -8.81
N GLY A 500 34.00 19.94 -7.71
CA GLY A 500 32.97 19.97 -6.68
C GLY A 500 31.95 21.09 -6.90
N GLU A 501 30.84 21.05 -6.15
CA GLU A 501 29.70 21.98 -6.24
C GLU A 501 30.06 23.47 -6.03
N ASN A 502 31.23 23.76 -5.45
CA ASN A 502 31.68 25.12 -5.15
C ASN A 502 32.86 25.57 -6.04
N THR A 503 33.21 24.79 -7.06
CA THR A 503 34.30 25.13 -7.99
C THR A 503 33.71 25.63 -9.31
N PRO A 504 33.81 26.92 -9.64
CA PRO A 504 33.20 27.45 -10.84
C PRO A 504 33.96 27.06 -12.10
N PHE A 505 33.24 26.93 -13.22
CA PHE A 505 33.84 26.81 -14.53
C PHE A 505 34.53 28.13 -14.90
N VAL A 506 35.81 28.06 -15.22
CA VAL A 506 36.62 29.20 -15.65
C VAL A 506 36.57 29.34 -17.18
N ALA A 507 36.26 30.55 -17.66
CA ALA A 507 36.30 30.88 -19.08
C ALA A 507 37.66 30.53 -19.70
N GLY A 508 37.65 30.00 -20.93
CA GLY A 508 38.88 29.63 -21.64
C GLY A 508 39.48 28.27 -21.25
N ARG A 509 38.83 27.51 -20.34
CA ARG A 509 39.26 26.14 -19.97
C ARG A 509 38.34 25.08 -20.54
N SER A 510 38.88 23.89 -20.77
CA SER A 510 38.14 22.70 -21.18
C SER A 510 37.66 21.88 -19.98
N TYR A 511 36.48 21.28 -20.13
CA TYR A 511 35.83 20.46 -19.11
C TYR A 511 35.26 19.19 -19.72
N ARG A 512 35.35 18.09 -18.97
CA ARG A 512 34.76 16.81 -19.33
C ARG A 512 33.53 16.56 -18.49
N PHE A 513 32.42 16.22 -19.15
CA PHE A 513 31.20 15.72 -18.53
C PHE A 513 31.14 14.21 -18.70
N GLU A 514 30.79 13.50 -17.65
CA GLU A 514 30.63 12.04 -17.64
C GLU A 514 29.35 11.68 -16.91
N VAL A 515 28.46 10.93 -17.55
CA VAL A 515 27.25 10.35 -16.94
C VAL A 515 27.34 8.83 -16.95
N ILE A 516 26.95 8.21 -15.85
CA ILE A 516 26.90 6.75 -15.71
C ILE A 516 25.44 6.32 -15.72
N LEU A 517 25.13 5.40 -16.64
CA LEU A 517 23.82 4.84 -16.85
C LEU A 517 23.74 3.41 -16.33
N ASP A 518 22.58 3.07 -15.77
CA ASP A 518 22.20 1.73 -15.34
C ASP A 518 21.03 1.23 -16.20
N CYS A 519 21.05 -0.05 -16.53
CA CYS A 519 19.94 -0.71 -17.20
C CYS A 519 19.17 -1.62 -16.24
N GLU A 520 17.84 -1.54 -16.31
CA GLU A 520 16.96 -2.53 -15.72
C GLU A 520 17.06 -3.86 -16.47
N ASP A 521 16.70 -4.96 -15.81
CA ASP A 521 16.77 -6.30 -16.40
C ASP A 521 16.07 -6.36 -17.77
N GLY A 522 16.77 -6.93 -18.75
CA GLY A 522 16.32 -7.06 -20.13
C GLY A 522 16.32 -5.76 -20.95
N TYR A 523 16.89 -4.67 -20.44
CA TYR A 523 17.33 -3.53 -21.23
C TYR A 523 18.85 -3.52 -21.29
N TYR A 524 19.40 -3.19 -22.45
CA TYR A 524 20.84 -3.17 -22.67
C TYR A 524 21.23 -1.93 -23.47
N LEU A 525 22.39 -1.39 -23.18
CA LEU A 525 23.08 -0.45 -24.05
C LEU A 525 24.06 -1.25 -24.88
N ALA A 526 24.06 -1.00 -26.19
CA ALA A 526 24.95 -1.69 -27.10
C ALA A 526 26.43 -1.52 -26.72
N ASP A 527 27.26 -2.46 -27.18
CA ASP A 527 28.69 -2.44 -26.91
C ASP A 527 29.31 -1.06 -27.24
N PRO A 528 30.29 -0.58 -26.45
CA PRO A 528 30.90 0.74 -26.65
C PRO A 528 31.43 1.02 -28.06
N GLU A 529 31.79 -0.02 -28.82
CA GLU A 529 32.30 0.08 -30.19
C GLU A 529 31.21 0.40 -31.24
N ILE A 530 29.96 0.03 -30.98
CA ILE A 530 28.83 0.19 -31.90
C ILE A 530 27.81 1.24 -31.45
N MET A 531 27.77 1.56 -30.16
CA MET A 531 26.88 2.58 -29.60
C MET A 531 27.16 3.97 -30.18
N ASP A 532 26.15 4.61 -30.77
CA ASP A 532 26.21 6.01 -31.20
C ASP A 532 25.54 6.92 -30.15
N ALA A 533 26.35 7.42 -29.23
CA ALA A 533 25.90 8.28 -28.14
C ALA A 533 26.27 9.75 -28.36
N TYR A 534 25.33 10.64 -28.04
CA TYR A 534 25.52 12.09 -28.08
C TYR A 534 25.08 12.70 -26.76
N VAL A 535 25.81 13.71 -26.30
CA VAL A 535 25.42 14.57 -25.18
C VAL A 535 25.38 15.99 -25.68
N ASN A 536 24.22 16.65 -25.57
CA ASN A 536 24.04 18.02 -26.05
C ASN A 536 24.41 18.18 -27.54
N GLY A 537 24.10 17.16 -28.36
CA GLY A 537 24.44 17.11 -29.78
C GLY A 537 25.91 16.85 -30.09
N ASN A 538 26.80 16.78 -29.09
CA ASN A 538 28.20 16.43 -29.26
C ASN A 538 28.37 14.92 -29.18
N LYS A 539 29.12 14.32 -30.10
CA LYS A 539 29.41 12.89 -30.07
C LYS A 539 30.19 12.55 -28.80
N ALA A 540 29.70 11.57 -28.07
CA ALA A 540 30.23 11.14 -26.79
C ALA A 540 31.05 9.85 -26.94
N LEU A 541 32.03 9.68 -26.05
CA LEU A 541 32.75 8.43 -25.84
C LEU A 541 31.94 7.53 -24.91
N VAL A 542 31.80 6.27 -25.29
CA VAL A 542 31.11 5.24 -24.51
C VAL A 542 32.17 4.31 -23.91
N ALA A 543 32.01 3.93 -22.64
CA ALA A 543 32.89 2.97 -21.97
C ALA A 543 32.13 2.23 -20.87
N GLU A 544 32.64 1.07 -20.46
CA GLU A 544 32.15 0.39 -19.27
C GLU A 544 32.58 1.16 -18.00
N ALA A 545 31.65 1.29 -17.06
CA ALA A 545 31.86 1.84 -15.73
C ALA A 545 31.85 0.74 -14.67
N GLU A 546 32.44 1.01 -13.50
CA GLU A 546 32.40 0.07 -12.38
C GLU A 546 30.98 -0.37 -12.03
N GLY A 547 30.81 -1.64 -11.65
CA GLY A 547 29.50 -2.19 -11.28
C GLY A 547 28.52 -2.32 -12.45
N ASN A 548 29.01 -2.72 -13.64
CA ASN A 548 28.21 -2.97 -14.85
C ASN A 548 27.40 -1.74 -15.35
N GLY A 549 27.87 -0.53 -15.08
CA GLY A 549 27.26 0.68 -15.65
C GLY A 549 27.88 1.04 -16.99
N THR A 550 27.24 1.92 -17.75
CA THR A 550 27.80 2.48 -18.99
C THR A 550 28.11 3.96 -18.79
N ALA A 551 29.38 4.35 -18.97
CA ALA A 551 29.82 5.74 -18.93
C ALA A 551 29.69 6.38 -20.32
N ILE A 552 28.96 7.50 -20.39
CA ILE A 552 28.86 8.36 -21.56
C ILE A 552 29.60 9.67 -21.26
N THR A 553 30.63 9.96 -22.05
CA THR A 553 31.59 11.03 -21.77
C THR A 553 31.70 12.02 -22.92
N VAL A 554 31.62 13.31 -22.64
CA VAL A 554 31.83 14.38 -23.63
C VAL A 554 32.81 15.42 -23.09
N GLU A 555 33.69 15.92 -23.96
CA GLU A 555 34.58 17.03 -23.64
C GLU A 555 34.13 18.33 -24.31
N TYR A 556 33.97 19.36 -23.50
CA TYR A 556 33.78 20.73 -23.95
C TYR A 556 35.14 21.41 -24.02
N SER A 557 35.54 21.84 -25.22
CA SER A 557 36.83 22.48 -25.47
C SER A 557 36.99 23.79 -24.69
N LEU A 558 35.89 24.49 -24.40
CA LEU A 558 35.86 25.75 -23.65
C LEU A 558 34.59 25.82 -22.79
N ALA A 559 34.71 26.36 -21.58
CA ALA A 559 33.55 26.82 -20.81
C ALA A 559 32.78 27.87 -21.59
N VAL A 560 31.44 27.76 -21.56
CA VAL A 560 30.55 28.63 -22.33
C VAL A 560 30.55 30.03 -21.72
N SER A 561 31.14 31.00 -22.41
CA SER A 561 31.27 32.38 -21.92
C SER A 561 30.25 33.35 -22.53
N SER A 562 29.59 32.96 -23.62
CA SER A 562 28.60 33.74 -24.37
C SER A 562 27.49 32.83 -24.85
N GLY A 563 26.31 33.38 -25.15
CA GLY A 563 25.16 32.63 -25.63
C GLY A 563 23.88 33.02 -24.90
N LEU A 564 22.80 32.27 -25.13
CA LEU A 564 21.51 32.49 -24.49
C LEU A 564 21.14 31.28 -23.62
N ARG A 565 20.61 31.53 -22.43
CA ARG A 565 20.03 30.50 -21.56
C ARG A 565 18.82 31.04 -20.81
N GLY A 566 18.04 30.17 -20.21
CA GLY A 566 16.94 30.60 -19.35
C GLY A 566 16.01 29.48 -18.93
N GLN A 567 14.91 29.89 -18.29
CA GLN A 567 13.83 29.01 -17.91
C GLN A 567 12.53 29.38 -18.63
N VAL A 568 11.78 28.37 -19.04
CA VAL A 568 10.42 28.54 -19.55
C VAL A 568 9.43 27.92 -18.57
N VAL A 569 8.50 28.74 -18.09
CA VAL A 569 7.34 28.29 -17.33
C VAL A 569 6.18 28.02 -18.29
N SER A 570 5.57 26.85 -18.20
CA SER A 570 4.41 26.43 -18.98
C SER A 570 3.43 25.61 -18.13
N PHE A 571 2.26 25.29 -18.69
CA PHE A 571 1.15 24.64 -17.98
C PHE A 571 0.66 23.40 -18.73
N HIS A 572 -0.49 22.87 -18.29
CA HIS A 572 -1.22 21.74 -18.87
C HIS A 572 -0.54 20.37 -18.75
N ASP A 573 0.47 20.09 -19.57
CA ASP A 573 1.05 18.75 -19.70
C ASP A 573 2.59 18.75 -19.67
N GLY A 574 3.19 17.56 -19.67
CA GLY A 574 4.63 17.38 -19.70
C GLY A 574 5.26 17.49 -21.09
N SER A 575 4.57 18.02 -22.10
CA SER A 575 5.09 18.08 -23.47
C SER A 575 6.24 19.08 -23.64
N ASP A 576 7.09 18.82 -24.63
CA ASP A 576 8.28 19.63 -24.89
C ASP A 576 7.96 21.09 -25.23
N VAL A 577 8.83 21.97 -24.75
CA VAL A 577 8.87 23.39 -25.08
C VAL A 577 9.89 23.60 -26.18
N THR A 578 9.52 24.34 -27.22
CA THR A 578 10.44 24.75 -28.29
C THR A 578 10.80 26.23 -28.14
N VAL A 579 12.10 26.52 -28.05
CA VAL A 579 12.66 27.88 -28.08
C VAL A 579 13.39 28.09 -29.40
N SER A 580 13.00 29.11 -30.15
CA SER A 580 13.59 29.46 -31.46
C SER A 580 14.08 30.90 -31.47
N LEU A 581 15.25 31.13 -32.06
CA LEU A 581 15.83 32.47 -32.23
C LEU A 581 15.87 32.85 -33.70
N PHE A 582 15.18 33.94 -34.05
CA PHE A 582 15.17 34.51 -35.39
C PHE A 582 16.08 35.74 -35.40
N ALA A 583 17.08 35.75 -36.27
CA ALA A 583 17.88 36.96 -36.48
C ALA A 583 16.97 38.09 -37.01
N ALA A 584 17.26 39.35 -36.67
CA ALA A 584 16.47 40.49 -37.12
C ALA A 584 16.22 40.46 -38.64
N GLY A 585 14.94 40.43 -39.04
CA GLY A 585 14.53 40.36 -40.45
C GLY A 585 14.52 38.96 -41.09
N SER A 586 14.88 37.90 -40.36
CA SER A 586 14.82 36.51 -40.85
C SER A 586 13.46 35.87 -40.59
N ALA A 587 12.92 35.18 -41.59
CA ALA A 587 11.72 34.35 -41.45
C ALA A 587 12.02 32.91 -40.99
N GLN A 588 13.28 32.47 -41.05
CA GLN A 588 13.72 31.16 -40.57
C GLN A 588 14.48 31.30 -39.25
N PRO A 589 14.31 30.36 -38.31
CA PRO A 589 15.05 30.37 -37.06
C PRO A 589 16.52 30.06 -37.35
N LYS A 590 17.41 30.84 -36.73
CA LYS A 590 18.86 30.60 -36.77
C LYS A 590 19.26 29.51 -35.76
N TYR A 591 18.59 29.47 -34.62
CA TYR A 591 18.78 28.46 -33.59
C TYR A 591 17.41 27.97 -33.13
N THR A 592 17.28 26.66 -32.94
CA THR A 592 16.07 26.03 -32.40
C THR A 592 16.49 24.96 -31.40
N VAL A 593 15.91 24.99 -30.20
CA VAL A 593 16.09 23.95 -29.20
C VAL A 593 14.72 23.50 -28.70
N ALA A 594 14.50 22.19 -28.70
CA ALA A 594 13.37 21.56 -28.02
C ALA A 594 13.87 21.02 -26.69
N VAL A 595 13.21 21.40 -25.60
CA VAL A 595 13.55 20.97 -24.25
C VAL A 595 12.32 20.35 -23.58
N PRO A 596 12.48 19.25 -22.81
CA PRO A 596 11.37 18.70 -22.04
C PRO A 596 10.77 19.73 -21.08
N ALA A 597 9.50 19.55 -20.70
CA ALA A 597 8.78 20.46 -19.80
C ALA A 597 9.46 20.69 -18.45
N GLY A 598 10.37 19.81 -18.05
CA GLY A 598 11.17 19.90 -16.83
C GLY A 598 10.37 19.58 -15.57
N GLU A 599 10.72 20.23 -14.45
CA GLU A 599 10.15 19.91 -13.14
C GLU A 599 8.71 20.41 -13.02
N LYS A 600 7.80 19.52 -12.58
CA LYS A 600 6.40 19.87 -12.27
C LYS A 600 6.27 20.24 -10.80
N SER A 601 5.87 21.47 -10.51
CA SER A 601 5.58 21.94 -9.15
C SER A 601 4.45 22.96 -9.15
N GLY A 602 3.49 22.80 -8.23
CA GLY A 602 2.37 23.74 -8.09
C GLY A 602 1.51 23.92 -9.36
N GLY A 603 1.40 22.90 -10.20
CA GLY A 603 0.68 22.97 -11.49
C GLY A 603 1.45 23.62 -12.64
N LYS A 604 2.70 24.01 -12.40
CA LYS A 604 3.61 24.61 -13.39
C LYS A 604 4.68 23.61 -13.81
N TYR A 605 5.11 23.70 -15.06
CA TYR A 605 6.26 23.00 -15.60
C TYR A 605 7.37 24.01 -15.87
N THR A 606 8.56 23.76 -15.35
CA THR A 606 9.73 24.64 -15.54
C THR A 606 10.80 23.93 -16.36
N ALA A 607 10.92 24.32 -17.63
CA ALA A 607 11.92 23.82 -18.55
C ALA A 607 13.16 24.72 -18.52
N VAL A 608 14.35 24.14 -18.54
CA VAL A 608 15.62 24.88 -18.70
C VAL A 608 16.07 24.74 -20.15
N TYR A 609 16.52 25.84 -20.76
CA TYR A 609 17.06 25.82 -22.11
C TYR A 609 18.41 26.53 -22.21
N ASP A 610 19.25 26.03 -23.10
CA ASP A 610 20.57 26.56 -23.39
C ASP A 610 20.79 26.62 -24.91
N ILE A 611 21.30 27.76 -25.39
CA ILE A 611 21.76 28.01 -26.76
C ILE A 611 23.17 28.62 -26.65
N PRO A 612 24.18 27.80 -26.32
CA PRO A 612 25.54 28.27 -26.00
C PRO A 612 26.23 28.91 -27.20
N GLU A 613 25.89 28.48 -28.42
CA GLU A 613 26.50 28.99 -29.65
C GLU A 613 25.79 30.24 -30.21
N ALA A 614 24.82 30.82 -29.48
CA ALA A 614 24.12 32.01 -29.93
C ALA A 614 25.10 33.19 -30.10
N ALA A 615 25.50 33.46 -31.35
CA ALA A 615 26.38 34.57 -31.68
C ALA A 615 25.80 35.94 -31.24
N PRO A 616 26.65 36.93 -30.89
CA PRO A 616 26.20 38.27 -30.54
C PRO A 616 25.29 38.89 -31.60
N GLY A 617 24.18 39.50 -31.18
CA GLY A 617 23.17 40.05 -32.07
C GLY A 617 21.82 40.22 -31.39
N THR A 618 20.89 40.88 -32.09
CA THR A 618 19.49 41.01 -31.66
C THR A 618 18.64 39.97 -32.37
N TYR A 619 17.88 39.23 -31.57
CA TYR A 619 17.01 38.14 -32.00
C TYR A 619 15.57 38.38 -31.54
N THR A 620 14.63 37.92 -32.35
CA THR A 620 13.28 37.62 -31.87
C THR A 620 13.29 36.18 -31.36
N MET A 621 13.12 36.01 -30.07
CA MET A 621 12.99 34.72 -29.41
C MET A 621 11.52 34.31 -29.37
N GLN A 622 11.18 33.20 -30.00
CA GLN A 622 9.85 32.59 -29.92
C GLN A 622 9.88 31.38 -28.99
N VAL A 623 8.91 31.32 -28.09
CA VAL A 623 8.71 30.20 -27.17
C VAL A 623 7.33 29.60 -27.43
N SER A 624 7.29 28.32 -27.73
CA SER A 624 6.07 27.62 -28.12
C SER A 624 5.98 26.24 -27.48
N LYS A 625 4.74 25.81 -27.24
CA LYS A 625 4.38 24.48 -26.73
C LYS A 625 2.99 24.15 -27.25
N LYS A 626 2.68 22.87 -27.40
CA LYS A 626 1.34 22.43 -27.81
C LYS A 626 0.28 23.02 -26.86
N ASN A 627 -0.88 23.41 -27.41
CA ASN A 627 -2.02 24.05 -26.72
C ASN A 627 -1.75 25.43 -26.11
N HIS A 628 -0.50 25.91 -26.12
CA HIS A 628 -0.12 27.24 -25.63
C HIS A 628 -0.06 28.25 -26.76
N VAL A 629 -0.24 29.53 -26.41
CA VAL A 629 -0.02 30.64 -27.34
C VAL A 629 1.48 30.93 -27.41
N THR A 630 2.06 30.89 -28.62
CA THR A 630 3.47 31.26 -28.81
C THR A 630 3.72 32.68 -28.33
N ARG A 631 4.77 32.85 -27.51
CA ARG A 631 5.19 34.17 -27.01
C ARG A 631 6.51 34.58 -27.62
N GLU A 632 6.63 35.87 -27.90
CA GLU A 632 7.81 36.45 -28.55
C GLU A 632 8.50 37.44 -27.61
N TYR A 633 9.83 37.44 -27.63
CA TYR A 633 10.68 38.34 -26.85
C TYR A 633 11.78 38.92 -27.73
N THR A 634 12.08 40.21 -27.59
CA THR A 634 13.28 40.80 -28.19
C THR A 634 14.46 40.56 -27.26
N VAL A 635 15.47 39.81 -27.73
CA VAL A 635 16.64 39.41 -26.95
C VAL A 635 17.90 39.89 -27.64
N THR A 636 18.75 40.62 -26.91
CA THR A 636 20.09 40.99 -27.37
C THR A 636 21.12 40.10 -26.68
N VAL A 637 21.77 39.23 -27.45
CA VAL A 637 22.93 38.45 -27.01
C VAL A 637 24.17 39.31 -27.25
N SER A 638 25.02 39.42 -26.23
CA SER A 638 26.26 40.21 -26.29
C SER A 638 27.48 39.30 -26.19
N GLY A 639 28.66 39.86 -25.90
CA GLY A 639 29.87 39.07 -25.67
C GLY A 639 29.85 38.22 -24.38
N SER A 640 28.80 38.31 -23.56
CA SER A 640 28.62 37.51 -22.33
C SER A 640 27.33 36.68 -22.37
N ALA A 641 27.25 35.66 -21.51
CA ALA A 641 26.06 34.85 -21.32
C ALA A 641 24.83 35.73 -21.00
N LYS A 642 23.74 35.54 -21.75
CA LYS A 642 22.47 36.22 -21.54
C LYS A 642 21.47 35.25 -20.93
N THR A 643 20.84 35.66 -19.83
CA THR A 643 19.68 34.93 -19.28
C THR A 643 18.39 35.60 -19.74
N GLN A 644 17.45 34.83 -20.28
CA GLN A 644 16.10 35.26 -20.64
C GLN A 644 15.09 34.22 -20.16
N ASN A 645 14.32 34.54 -19.13
CA ASN A 645 13.22 33.67 -18.72
C ASN A 645 11.97 33.99 -19.55
N ALA A 646 11.11 33.00 -19.70
CA ALA A 646 9.85 33.12 -20.41
C ALA A 646 8.72 32.40 -19.68
N GLU A 647 7.51 32.88 -19.89
CA GLU A 647 6.29 32.19 -19.45
C GLU A 647 5.28 32.19 -20.60
N ILE A 648 4.69 31.03 -20.87
CA ILE A 648 3.67 30.85 -21.92
C ILE A 648 2.38 30.32 -21.30
N TRP A 649 1.23 30.77 -21.83
CA TRP A 649 -0.10 30.44 -21.32
C TRP A 649 -0.90 29.61 -22.32
N LEU A 650 -1.92 28.91 -21.83
CA LEU A 650 -2.81 28.12 -22.68
C LEU A 650 -3.66 29.03 -23.57
N LEU A 651 -4.02 28.53 -24.75
CA LEU A 651 -5.08 29.17 -25.53
C LEU A 651 -6.39 29.07 -24.73
N GLY A 652 -6.95 30.22 -24.37
CA GLY A 652 -8.12 30.34 -23.50
C GLY A 652 -7.83 30.62 -22.02
N ASP A 653 -6.57 30.57 -21.57
CA ASP A 653 -6.17 31.02 -20.22
C ASP A 653 -5.95 32.54 -20.25
N VAL A 654 -6.99 33.27 -19.85
CA VAL A 654 -7.08 34.73 -19.99
C VAL A 654 -6.62 35.42 -18.70
N ASN A 655 -6.65 34.71 -17.57
CA ASN A 655 -6.25 35.24 -16.27
C ASN A 655 -4.83 34.83 -15.83
N ALA A 656 -4.14 33.98 -16.61
CA ALA A 656 -2.80 33.46 -16.36
C ALA A 656 -2.68 32.60 -15.10
N ASP A 657 -3.75 31.89 -14.72
CA ASP A 657 -3.74 30.98 -13.57
C ASP A 657 -3.28 29.56 -13.93
N GLY A 658 -3.05 29.29 -15.21
CA GLY A 658 -2.59 28.00 -15.72
C GLY A 658 -3.72 27.00 -15.99
N ARG A 659 -4.97 27.42 -15.88
CA ARG A 659 -6.17 26.61 -16.13
C ARG A 659 -7.07 27.35 -17.11
N VAL A 660 -7.86 26.60 -17.88
CA VAL A 660 -8.90 27.17 -18.74
C VAL A 660 -10.25 26.79 -18.15
N ASN A 661 -10.92 27.74 -17.50
CA ASN A 661 -12.14 27.49 -16.73
C ASN A 661 -13.13 28.68 -16.74
N ALA A 662 -14.17 28.63 -15.90
CA ALA A 662 -15.21 29.67 -15.83
C ALA A 662 -14.67 31.06 -15.41
N MET A 663 -13.54 31.12 -14.71
CA MET A 663 -12.86 32.37 -14.36
C MET A 663 -12.32 33.06 -15.61
N ASP A 664 -11.81 32.32 -16.59
CA ASP A 664 -11.38 32.85 -17.89
C ASP A 664 -12.54 33.39 -18.70
N CYS A 665 -13.66 32.64 -18.75
CA CYS A 665 -14.90 33.12 -19.36
C CYS A 665 -15.34 34.45 -18.75
N THR A 666 -15.27 34.56 -17.42
CA THR A 666 -15.63 35.79 -16.70
C THR A 666 -14.66 36.92 -17.03
N ARG A 667 -13.35 36.65 -17.02
CA ARG A 667 -12.32 37.63 -17.35
C ARG A 667 -12.48 38.15 -18.78
N LEU A 668 -12.70 37.25 -19.74
CA LEU A 668 -12.94 37.57 -21.14
C LEU A 668 -14.22 38.39 -21.32
N PHE A 669 -15.31 38.01 -20.65
CA PHE A 669 -16.58 38.73 -20.70
C PHE A 669 -16.45 40.17 -20.18
N THR A 670 -15.72 40.39 -19.08
CA THR A 670 -15.48 41.75 -18.56
C THR A 670 -14.63 42.61 -19.50
N HIS A 671 -13.76 42.01 -20.31
CA HIS A 671 -13.04 42.71 -21.37
C HIS A 671 -13.95 43.09 -22.53
N VAL A 672 -14.74 42.15 -23.06
CA VAL A 672 -15.65 42.37 -24.18
C VAL A 672 -16.72 43.41 -23.83
N ASN A 673 -17.24 43.39 -22.60
CA ASN A 673 -18.19 44.39 -22.11
C ASN A 673 -17.53 45.70 -21.63
N LYS A 674 -16.21 45.82 -21.77
CA LYS A 674 -15.41 47.02 -21.45
C LYS A 674 -15.49 47.47 -19.99
N THR A 675 -15.93 46.60 -19.09
CA THR A 675 -15.96 46.89 -17.64
C THR A 675 -14.56 46.73 -17.04
N GLN A 676 -13.77 45.77 -17.52
CA GLN A 676 -12.36 45.60 -17.18
C GLN A 676 -11.56 45.12 -18.40
N PRO A 677 -10.99 46.03 -19.21
CA PRO A 677 -10.22 45.65 -20.39
C PRO A 677 -8.98 44.78 -20.07
N LEU A 678 -8.61 43.86 -20.96
CA LEU A 678 -7.28 43.26 -20.99
C LEU A 678 -6.29 44.29 -21.53
N THR A 679 -5.25 44.58 -20.76
CA THR A 679 -4.20 45.56 -21.11
C THR A 679 -2.91 44.88 -21.58
N ASP A 680 -2.72 43.61 -21.23
CA ASP A 680 -1.59 42.81 -21.71
C ASP A 680 -1.88 42.30 -23.13
N ALA A 681 -1.01 42.66 -24.06
CA ALA A 681 -1.08 42.20 -25.45
C ALA A 681 -0.97 40.67 -25.57
N TYR A 682 -0.26 40.01 -24.65
CA TYR A 682 -0.17 38.55 -24.65
C TYR A 682 -1.47 37.90 -24.14
N ALA A 683 -2.11 38.49 -23.11
CA ALA A 683 -3.44 38.05 -22.66
C ALA A 683 -4.49 38.18 -23.77
N LEU A 684 -4.41 39.23 -24.59
CA LEU A 684 -5.28 39.39 -25.77
C LEU A 684 -5.07 38.25 -26.79
N LYS A 685 -3.82 37.81 -27.02
CA LYS A 685 -3.55 36.64 -27.88
C LYS A 685 -4.09 35.33 -27.28
N CYS A 686 -4.07 35.18 -25.96
CA CYS A 686 -4.65 34.02 -25.27
C CYS A 686 -6.18 34.02 -25.31
N ALA A 687 -6.79 35.21 -25.35
CA ALA A 687 -8.23 35.42 -25.44
C ALA A 687 -8.82 35.27 -26.85
N ASP A 688 -8.02 35.43 -27.91
CA ASP A 688 -8.40 35.22 -29.31
C ASP A 688 -8.48 33.71 -29.63
N VAL A 689 -9.48 33.05 -29.05
CA VAL A 689 -9.62 31.59 -29.07
C VAL A 689 -10.13 31.06 -30.41
N ASN A 690 -10.74 31.92 -31.23
CA ASN A 690 -11.16 31.58 -32.59
C ASN A 690 -10.09 31.93 -33.66
N ARG A 691 -9.03 32.65 -33.28
CA ARG A 691 -7.89 33.06 -34.11
C ARG A 691 -8.26 33.98 -35.27
N ASP A 692 -9.29 34.81 -35.11
CA ASP A 692 -9.72 35.80 -36.10
C ASP A 692 -9.05 37.18 -35.91
N SER A 693 -8.11 37.29 -34.96
CA SER A 693 -7.41 38.52 -34.57
C SER A 693 -8.31 39.58 -33.92
N ARG A 694 -9.51 39.21 -33.46
CA ARG A 694 -10.47 40.14 -32.83
C ARG A 694 -11.12 39.52 -31.59
N VAL A 695 -10.64 39.91 -30.41
CA VAL A 695 -11.25 39.47 -29.14
C VAL A 695 -12.66 40.07 -28.96
N ASN A 696 -13.70 39.26 -29.14
CA ASN A 696 -15.10 39.69 -29.10
C ASN A 696 -16.07 38.61 -28.53
N ALA A 697 -17.38 38.82 -28.68
CA ALA A 697 -18.40 37.89 -28.15
C ALA A 697 -18.32 36.47 -28.75
N MET A 698 -17.75 36.31 -29.95
CA MET A 698 -17.48 35.01 -30.56
C MET A 698 -16.44 34.22 -29.77
N ASP A 699 -15.41 34.88 -29.26
CA ASP A 699 -14.41 34.27 -28.36
C ASP A 699 -15.02 33.85 -27.04
N CYS A 700 -15.87 34.70 -26.44
CA CYS A 700 -16.63 34.33 -25.23
C CYS A 700 -17.42 33.04 -25.46
N THR A 701 -18.12 32.94 -26.59
CA THR A 701 -18.92 31.76 -26.93
C THR A 701 -18.04 30.53 -27.14
N ARG A 702 -16.93 30.68 -27.86
CA ARG A 702 -16.00 29.59 -28.17
C ARG A 702 -15.26 29.08 -26.93
N LEU A 703 -14.87 29.98 -26.02
CA LEU A 703 -14.26 29.63 -24.75
C LEU A 703 -15.27 28.93 -23.83
N PHE A 704 -16.51 29.41 -23.80
CA PHE A 704 -17.60 28.79 -23.03
C PHE A 704 -17.91 27.37 -23.50
N THR A 705 -17.90 27.09 -24.81
CA THR A 705 -18.10 25.72 -25.32
C THR A 705 -16.94 24.77 -24.98
N HIS A 706 -15.72 25.28 -24.83
CA HIS A 706 -14.60 24.47 -24.32
C HIS A 706 -14.74 24.19 -22.83
N VAL A 707 -15.07 25.20 -22.01
CA VAL A 707 -15.29 25.02 -20.57
C VAL A 707 -16.45 24.06 -20.29
N ASN A 708 -17.51 24.10 -21.08
CA ASN A 708 -18.65 23.18 -21.00
C ASN A 708 -18.41 21.83 -21.69
N LYS A 709 -17.21 21.60 -22.26
CA LYS A 709 -16.81 20.36 -22.94
C LYS A 709 -17.69 19.96 -24.13
N THR A 710 -18.45 20.91 -24.70
CA THR A 710 -19.29 20.65 -25.87
C THR A 710 -18.49 20.76 -27.16
N GLN A 711 -17.50 21.66 -27.21
CA GLN A 711 -16.52 21.76 -28.29
C GLN A 711 -15.16 22.21 -27.70
N PRO A 712 -14.22 21.29 -27.45
CA PRO A 712 -12.90 21.64 -26.93
C PRO A 712 -12.08 22.56 -27.87
N LEU A 713 -11.20 23.39 -27.32
CA LEU A 713 -10.20 24.17 -28.10
C LEU A 713 -9.05 23.27 -28.60
N TRP A 714 -8.73 22.25 -27.82
CA TRP A 714 -7.67 21.28 -28.03
C TRP A 714 -8.05 19.97 -27.35
#